data_AF-A0A9W9B7H8-F1
#
_entry.id   AF-A0A9W9B7H8-F1
#
_cell.length_a   1.000
_cell.length_b   1.000
_cell.length_c   1.000
_cell.angle_alpha   90.00
_cell.angle_beta   90.00
_cell.angle_gamma   90.00
#
_symmetry.space_group_name_H-M   'P 1'
#
loop_
_entity.id
_entity.type
_entity.pdbx_description
1 polymer ?
#
loop_
_entity_poly.entity_id
_entity_poly.type
_entity_poly.pdbx_seq_one_letter_code
_entity_poly.pdbx_strand_id
1 'polypeptide(L)'
;MSGFEIIGAVAAAEQFAEVLFKTIKLAKSVADQFQDGPNQIQQKIECLESLASLAKQIQNTKSLQTEDIGKILTRCEWHVQSLQDLLQKISFNCHDSIQKKTWRAIAGLKQEANISKLFDNLDHEYNSLNTHINLRILAITGDIQTGYNSIDTKLNSIAQATNPSPDSLKCLQALFITDPATDRAKLINSKGELVQGTCDWIAQKKEFIEWRASDGGLLWISGGPGLGKTMLSIYLVSYLSSCFLSTDDGKTHYSTYFFCDANDNTRNNAVAIIRGILFQLLEQNKELIGHILPSYEIQREQLFSHNSFETVWKFFLTMVNDLGDSQATCIIDGLDECEPISLELLLKNLKKITSTSPRLKIIVLSREYPRIFGASLGQFPRIRLDPDAKTEVNRGLEQYISTRVAELSESKQYTTQLANHVKECLMEKSAGTYLWVSFTVKDLQTMEMSEVEESLNQFPRGLDALYERILQQIESTQRGLILDILRWCTFAVRPLSLSELAAILGIKQTGLLDGVTILRGKLAYCGHFLSITDDTVTLVHHSAYDFLTRQIPTCEAMPWFSLSNVELEQSQLASACISHFCDLCYEYKDALRVQVWEDRRKLSNTYPFFDYASWQWTEHFKYSGERGDKILTEHPKLFSDKSDILDLWMELINARRLTRTTGLFWWKPYHNEVLFSGQAELAANYGLTALMERVLKKEGSWRYLKALFAQAPGSPHLQIAAEKGHVPILEMLLKNKARINSKDSLGRTALHCAATQGHLPAVTILVENGARIDCETKDEGTALDAAVERGHYETVHYLLTCGANVNGGKTATAKTSPLMKAIRWNRPELVKLLLEWGADDRLGTKDFEYYFAPKLRAFIEYFAEKFCITPSHFRDEIDFGKTTALHLACIRGDLAAIRTLLDPKWSLDVNRQDGYGNTALHLAACGGKLQAMRLLLMNPSVDPSLINHWGLSPFHMALFHCQSHVVEYLYMTRNWDIPPPEPNEKCRLDAIHIAILGGFSHKSVRKMLVCLVVQFGVDPELRTPRANCLDNKWHSHHLPRRGDEYERSPADLAPEDFCYETPLSLAIQRGLLRTVEFFLGYCNIDPNAPCRGCDGATPLHVAAQSLREEVVRDLIMKWNANVNCLDDHQRTPLHLVVSALAHYRSSKGMRNSRLDSRNAIIRDLIRANAQTSAMDANGCTPRDLFVSNKSFETGWRNTDRGDEFDRLIRL
;
A
#
# COMPACT_ATOMS: atom_id res chain seq x y z
N MET A 1 5.01 25.55 -28.80
CA MET A 1 6.33 25.12 -28.29
C MET A 1 7.39 25.67 -29.22
N SER A 2 8.32 26.44 -28.68
CA SER A 2 9.40 27.05 -29.43
C SER A 2 10.39 25.98 -29.91
N GLY A 3 11.08 26.18 -31.03
CA GLY A 3 12.08 25.21 -31.54
C GLY A 3 13.20 24.89 -30.53
N PHE A 4 13.39 25.72 -29.52
CA PHE A 4 14.35 25.50 -28.42
C PHE A 4 13.89 24.45 -27.39
N GLU A 5 12.58 24.25 -27.18
CA GLU A 5 12.04 23.29 -26.20
C GLU A 5 12.15 21.84 -26.68
N ILE A 6 11.96 21.60 -27.99
CA ILE A 6 12.08 20.27 -28.60
C ILE A 6 13.54 19.80 -28.61
N ILE A 7 14.49 20.72 -28.83
CA ILE A 7 15.94 20.43 -28.81
C ILE A 7 16.38 19.98 -27.41
N GLY A 8 15.83 20.56 -26.35
CA GLY A 8 16.15 20.19 -24.96
C GLY A 8 15.74 18.76 -24.58
N ALA A 9 14.55 18.31 -25.01
CA ALA A 9 14.06 16.95 -24.73
C ALA A 9 14.79 15.87 -25.55
N VAL A 10 15.16 16.17 -26.80
CA VAL A 10 15.98 15.28 -27.64
C VAL A 10 17.37 15.13 -27.05
N ALA A 11 18.02 16.24 -26.70
CA ALA A 11 19.34 16.22 -26.07
C ALA A 11 19.32 15.46 -24.73
N ALA A 12 18.28 15.68 -23.90
CA ALA A 12 18.12 14.94 -22.65
C ALA A 12 17.89 13.44 -22.87
N ALA A 13 17.10 13.04 -23.86
CA ALA A 13 16.87 11.63 -24.19
C ALA A 13 18.15 10.95 -24.74
N GLU A 14 18.92 11.65 -25.56
CA GLU A 14 20.21 11.17 -26.09
C GLU A 14 21.25 10.99 -24.98
N GLN A 15 21.41 12.02 -24.15
CA GLN A 15 22.34 12.01 -23.02
C GLN A 15 21.96 10.93 -22.00
N PHE A 16 20.66 10.79 -21.70
CA PHE A 16 20.15 9.75 -20.82
C PHE A 16 20.41 8.35 -21.36
N ALA A 17 20.16 8.10 -22.65
CA ALA A 17 20.42 6.81 -23.28
C ALA A 17 21.91 6.44 -23.28
N GLU A 18 22.81 7.41 -23.48
CA GLU A 18 24.26 7.20 -23.43
C GLU A 18 24.74 6.83 -22.02
N VAL A 19 24.25 7.57 -21.00
CA VAL A 19 24.57 7.31 -19.59
C VAL A 19 24.05 5.93 -19.16
N LEU A 20 22.84 5.56 -19.57
CA LEU A 20 22.25 4.24 -19.35
C LEU A 20 23.10 3.12 -19.93
N PHE A 21 23.53 3.26 -21.19
CA PHE A 21 24.33 2.23 -21.86
C PHE A 21 25.66 1.98 -21.13
N LYS A 22 26.35 3.05 -20.72
CA LYS A 22 27.60 2.96 -19.94
C LYS A 22 27.36 2.30 -18.57
N THR A 23 26.26 2.64 -17.92
CA THR A 23 25.90 2.13 -16.58
C THR A 23 25.49 0.67 -16.63
N ILE A 24 24.74 0.23 -17.65
CA ILE A 24 24.37 -1.18 -17.85
C ILE A 24 25.64 -2.03 -18.05
N LYS A 25 26.58 -1.58 -18.88
CA LYS A 25 27.84 -2.31 -19.10
C LYS A 25 28.67 -2.43 -17.82
N LEU A 26 28.72 -1.35 -17.03
CA LEU A 26 29.40 -1.35 -15.75
C LEU A 26 28.69 -2.24 -14.71
N ALA A 27 27.36 -2.20 -14.64
CA ALA A 27 26.57 -3.02 -13.73
C ALA A 27 26.73 -4.53 -14.03
N LYS A 28 26.73 -4.92 -15.31
CA LYS A 28 27.04 -6.29 -15.76
C LYS A 28 28.45 -6.71 -15.37
N SER A 29 29.45 -5.86 -15.65
CA SER A 29 30.84 -6.12 -15.26
C SER A 29 31.02 -6.26 -13.75
N VAL A 30 30.33 -5.45 -12.94
CA VAL A 30 30.37 -5.53 -11.48
C VAL A 30 29.69 -6.83 -11.02
N ALA A 31 28.55 -7.19 -11.59
CA ALA A 31 27.84 -8.43 -11.25
C ALA A 31 28.69 -9.68 -11.53
N ASP A 32 29.42 -9.71 -12.64
CA ASP A 32 30.24 -10.87 -13.04
C ASP A 32 31.52 -11.04 -12.18
N GLN A 33 32.01 -9.95 -11.58
CA GLN A 33 33.26 -9.91 -10.80
C GLN A 33 33.13 -10.51 -9.37
N PHE A 34 31.93 -10.63 -8.80
CA PHE A 34 31.71 -11.09 -7.41
C PHE A 34 31.03 -12.47 -7.31
N GLN A 35 31.34 -13.25 -6.27
CA GLN A 35 30.81 -14.62 -6.09
C GLN A 35 29.38 -14.64 -5.52
N ASP A 36 29.03 -13.64 -4.71
CA ASP A 36 27.75 -13.37 -4.06
C ASP A 36 27.28 -11.94 -4.39
N GLY A 37 27.44 -11.53 -5.65
CA GLY A 37 26.96 -10.24 -6.13
C GLY A 37 25.48 -10.06 -5.78
N PRO A 38 25.04 -8.87 -5.33
CA PRO A 38 23.68 -8.68 -4.86
C PRO A 38 22.71 -8.90 -6.02
N ASN A 39 21.83 -9.90 -5.87
CA ASN A 39 20.78 -10.23 -6.84
C ASN A 39 19.96 -9.00 -7.28
N GLN A 40 19.88 -7.98 -6.42
CA GLN A 40 19.25 -6.69 -6.71
C GLN A 40 19.87 -5.96 -7.90
N ILE A 41 21.20 -5.94 -8.04
CA ILE A 41 21.86 -5.31 -9.21
C ILE A 41 21.49 -6.09 -10.47
N GLN A 42 21.49 -7.43 -10.40
CA GLN A 42 21.22 -8.29 -11.55
C GLN A 42 19.74 -8.26 -12.00
N GLN A 43 18.81 -8.22 -11.06
CA GLN A 43 17.36 -8.07 -11.34
C GLN A 43 17.01 -6.68 -11.87
N LYS A 44 17.73 -5.63 -11.45
CA LYS A 44 17.45 -4.24 -11.86
C LYS A 44 18.19 -3.82 -13.13
N ILE A 45 19.11 -4.63 -13.67
CA ILE A 45 19.68 -4.44 -15.02
C ILE A 45 18.56 -4.48 -16.08
N GLU A 46 17.58 -5.38 -15.94
CA GLU A 46 16.43 -5.45 -16.85
C GLU A 46 15.57 -4.16 -16.82
N CYS A 47 15.51 -3.48 -15.67
CA CYS A 47 14.86 -2.18 -15.53
C CYS A 47 15.65 -1.08 -16.25
N LEU A 48 16.98 -1.05 -16.11
CA LEU A 48 17.83 -0.12 -16.86
C LEU A 48 17.73 -0.37 -18.39
N GLU A 49 17.69 -1.63 -18.83
CA GLU A 49 17.49 -1.98 -20.24
C GLU A 49 16.11 -1.54 -20.77
N SER A 50 15.07 -1.64 -19.94
CA SER A 50 13.72 -1.16 -20.25
C SER A 50 13.65 0.37 -20.30
N LEU A 51 14.37 1.07 -19.42
CA LEU A 51 14.54 2.53 -19.49
C LEU A 51 15.30 2.95 -20.75
N ALA A 52 16.30 2.18 -21.19
CA ALA A 52 17.05 2.45 -22.40
C ALA A 52 16.20 2.26 -23.68
N SER A 53 15.32 1.25 -23.72
CA SER A 53 14.39 1.06 -24.84
C SER A 53 13.36 2.20 -24.91
N LEU A 54 12.83 2.64 -23.76
CA LEU A 54 11.93 3.78 -23.65
C LEU A 54 12.61 5.10 -24.03
N ALA A 55 13.85 5.35 -23.59
CA ALA A 55 14.62 6.53 -23.99
C ALA A 55 14.80 6.60 -25.52
N LYS A 56 15.08 5.46 -26.15
CA LYS A 56 15.19 5.33 -27.61
C LYS A 56 13.85 5.52 -28.33
N GLN A 57 12.75 5.06 -27.72
CA GLN A 57 11.39 5.31 -28.24
C GLN A 57 11.04 6.80 -28.20
N ILE A 58 11.40 7.51 -27.12
CA ILE A 58 11.20 8.97 -27.00
C ILE A 58 12.07 9.74 -28.00
N GLN A 59 13.32 9.30 -28.20
CA GLN A 59 14.23 9.90 -29.21
C GLN A 59 13.64 9.79 -30.62
N ASN A 60 13.08 8.63 -30.96
CA ASN A 60 12.55 8.36 -32.31
C ASN A 60 11.16 8.96 -32.56
N THR A 61 10.45 9.41 -31.52
CA THR A 61 9.05 9.84 -31.62
C THR A 61 8.91 11.32 -31.30
N LYS A 62 8.84 12.18 -32.32
CA LYS A 62 8.74 13.66 -32.17
C LYS A 62 7.61 14.12 -31.23
N SER A 63 6.49 13.40 -31.18
CA SER A 63 5.33 13.72 -30.35
C SER A 63 5.51 13.40 -28.85
N LEU A 64 6.53 12.62 -28.47
CA LEU A 64 6.88 12.32 -27.08
C LEU A 64 7.90 13.33 -26.49
N GLN A 65 8.41 14.26 -27.30
CA GLN A 65 9.46 15.21 -26.93
C GLN A 65 8.86 16.46 -26.27
N THR A 66 8.44 16.33 -25.01
CA THR A 66 7.80 17.39 -24.22
C THR A 66 8.63 17.81 -23.00
N GLU A 67 8.40 19.02 -22.47
CA GLU A 67 9.15 19.55 -21.33
C GLU A 67 9.02 18.65 -20.08
N ASP A 68 7.84 18.08 -19.82
CA ASP A 68 7.61 17.21 -18.66
C ASP A 68 8.36 15.88 -18.78
N ILE A 69 8.34 15.28 -19.97
CA ILE A 69 9.14 14.09 -20.27
C ILE A 69 10.64 14.42 -20.16
N GLY A 70 11.07 15.59 -20.64
CA GLY A 70 12.45 16.08 -20.48
C GLY A 70 12.87 16.27 -19.00
N LYS A 71 11.98 16.79 -18.15
CA LYS A 71 12.20 16.92 -16.70
C LYS A 71 12.29 15.57 -15.99
N ILE A 72 11.49 14.59 -16.41
CA ILE A 72 11.55 13.22 -15.87
C ILE A 72 12.86 12.56 -16.32
N LEU A 73 13.22 12.67 -17.60
CA LEU A 73 14.46 12.12 -18.15
C LEU A 73 15.72 12.67 -17.47
N THR A 74 15.74 13.97 -17.14
CA THR A 74 16.87 14.59 -16.41
C THR A 74 16.96 14.11 -14.95
N ARG A 75 15.84 13.85 -14.28
CA ARG A 75 15.84 13.21 -12.95
C ARG A 75 16.32 11.77 -13.02
N CYS A 76 15.84 11.01 -14.01
CA CYS A 76 16.32 9.65 -14.28
C CYS A 76 17.83 9.66 -14.55
N GLU A 77 18.34 10.60 -15.36
CA GLU A 77 19.76 10.75 -15.66
C GLU A 77 20.59 10.95 -14.39
N TRP A 78 20.16 11.84 -13.49
CA TRP A 78 20.83 12.08 -12.21
C TRP A 78 20.92 10.81 -11.34
N HIS A 79 19.84 10.04 -11.29
CA HIS A 79 19.82 8.77 -10.55
C HIS A 79 20.73 7.72 -11.20
N VAL A 80 20.75 7.62 -12.53
CA VAL A 80 21.63 6.68 -13.26
C VAL A 80 23.09 7.08 -13.13
N GLN A 81 23.45 8.37 -13.22
CA GLN A 81 24.81 8.85 -12.97
C GLN A 81 25.28 8.57 -11.54
N SER A 82 24.42 8.83 -10.55
CA SER A 82 24.71 8.51 -9.15
C SER A 82 24.95 7.01 -8.92
N LEU A 83 24.19 6.17 -9.63
CA LEU A 83 24.37 4.73 -9.64
C LEU A 83 25.69 4.33 -10.33
N GLN A 84 26.01 4.95 -11.46
CA GLN A 84 27.26 4.72 -12.19
C GLN A 84 28.48 5.04 -11.33
N ASP A 85 28.50 6.18 -10.66
CA ASP A 85 29.59 6.61 -9.77
C ASP A 85 29.80 5.66 -8.58
N LEU A 86 28.71 5.12 -8.04
CA LEU A 86 28.76 4.11 -6.98
C LEU A 86 29.31 2.79 -7.50
N LEU A 87 28.86 2.33 -8.66
CA LEU A 87 29.32 1.09 -9.26
C LEU A 87 30.80 1.15 -9.68
N GLN A 88 31.29 2.31 -10.15
CA GLN A 88 32.71 2.49 -10.50
C GLN A 88 33.62 2.38 -9.28
N LYS A 89 33.18 2.91 -8.12
CA LYS A 89 33.92 2.79 -6.85
C LYS A 89 34.01 1.36 -6.34
N ILE A 90 33.13 0.47 -6.83
CA ILE A 90 33.06 -0.94 -6.43
C ILE A 90 33.79 -1.84 -7.44
N SER A 91 34.01 -1.41 -8.69
CA SER A 91 34.68 -2.19 -9.73
C SER A 91 36.21 -2.28 -9.54
N PHE A 92 36.81 -3.46 -9.73
CA PHE A 92 38.28 -3.68 -9.61
C PHE A 92 38.91 -4.13 -10.94
N ASN A 93 40.25 -4.03 -11.04
CA ASN A 93 41.02 -4.39 -12.23
C ASN A 93 41.18 -5.93 -12.37
N CYS A 94 41.04 -6.42 -13.61
CA CYS A 94 40.95 -7.85 -13.95
C CYS A 94 42.25 -8.67 -13.83
N HIS A 95 43.29 -8.17 -13.17
CA HIS A 95 44.62 -8.81 -13.08
C HIS A 95 45.07 -9.13 -11.64
N ASP A 96 44.19 -8.98 -10.65
CA ASP A 96 44.50 -9.31 -9.25
C ASP A 96 44.37 -10.83 -9.01
N SER A 97 45.43 -11.48 -8.51
CA SER A 97 45.64 -12.94 -8.56
C SER A 97 44.98 -13.74 -7.45
N ILE A 98 43.88 -13.27 -6.88
CA ILE A 98 43.17 -13.92 -5.76
C ILE A 98 41.72 -14.20 -6.14
N GLN A 99 41.26 -15.41 -5.83
CA GLN A 99 39.88 -15.92 -5.92
C GLN A 99 38.81 -14.84 -5.60
N LYS A 100 37.71 -14.86 -6.37
CA LYS A 100 36.52 -13.98 -6.25
C LYS A 100 36.21 -13.66 -4.78
N LYS A 101 36.42 -12.40 -4.36
CA LYS A 101 36.07 -11.93 -3.00
C LYS A 101 34.55 -11.82 -2.86
N THR A 102 34.04 -12.05 -1.65
CA THR A 102 32.60 -11.90 -1.37
C THR A 102 32.19 -10.43 -1.25
N TRP A 103 31.00 -10.07 -1.76
CA TRP A 103 30.40 -8.74 -1.72
C TRP A 103 30.40 -8.16 -0.31
N ARG A 104 30.12 -8.99 0.70
CA ARG A 104 30.17 -8.62 2.13
C ARG A 104 31.56 -8.19 2.61
N ALA A 105 32.63 -8.75 2.06
CA ALA A 105 34.00 -8.44 2.45
C ALA A 105 34.48 -7.09 1.89
N ILE A 106 33.86 -6.62 0.80
CA ILE A 106 34.25 -5.38 0.10
C ILE A 106 33.31 -4.21 0.44
N ALA A 107 32.00 -4.46 0.49
CA ALA A 107 31.00 -3.39 0.56
C ALA A 107 30.58 -2.96 1.99
N GLY A 108 31.25 -3.48 3.02
CA GLY A 108 31.22 -2.96 4.41
C GLY A 108 29.93 -2.25 4.82
N LEU A 109 28.80 -2.98 4.86
CA LEU A 109 27.50 -2.61 5.45
C LEU A 109 26.83 -1.26 5.05
N LYS A 110 27.38 -0.43 4.16
CA LYS A 110 26.86 0.95 3.97
C LYS A 110 26.42 1.34 2.56
N GLN A 111 26.81 0.63 1.50
CA GLN A 111 26.48 1.05 0.13
C GLN A 111 25.28 0.31 -0.50
N GLU A 112 24.93 -0.87 -0.01
CA GLU A 112 23.79 -1.66 -0.53
C GLU A 112 22.45 -0.93 -0.38
N ALA A 113 22.20 -0.31 0.77
CA ALA A 113 21.01 0.51 1.00
C ALA A 113 20.94 1.74 0.07
N ASN A 114 22.09 2.31 -0.31
CA ASN A 114 22.14 3.46 -1.23
C ASN A 114 21.88 3.02 -2.67
N ILE A 115 22.40 1.87 -3.09
CA ILE A 115 22.13 1.27 -4.42
C ILE A 115 20.65 0.89 -4.54
N SER A 116 20.07 0.23 -3.52
CA SER A 116 18.65 -0.11 -3.50
C SER A 116 17.76 1.13 -3.57
N LYS A 117 18.07 2.17 -2.78
CA LYS A 117 17.32 3.44 -2.80
C LYS A 117 17.38 4.13 -4.17
N LEU A 118 18.51 4.07 -4.87
CA LEU A 118 18.63 4.63 -6.22
C LEU A 118 17.78 3.85 -7.24
N PHE A 119 17.70 2.53 -7.14
CA PHE A 119 16.83 1.72 -7.99
C PHE A 119 15.34 1.92 -7.67
N ASP A 120 14.96 2.06 -6.40
CA ASP A 120 13.56 2.35 -6.02
C ASP A 120 13.11 3.72 -6.56
N ASN A 121 14.00 4.72 -6.53
CA ASN A 121 13.74 6.02 -7.14
C ASN A 121 13.66 5.92 -8.67
N LEU A 122 14.50 5.10 -9.32
CA LEU A 122 14.44 4.86 -10.76
C LEU A 122 13.16 4.15 -11.19
N ASP A 123 12.65 3.19 -10.41
CA ASP A 123 11.37 2.53 -10.67
C ASP A 123 10.18 3.50 -10.52
N HIS A 124 10.24 4.39 -9.53
CA HIS A 124 9.22 5.43 -9.36
C HIS A 124 9.17 6.38 -10.57
N GLU A 125 10.34 6.87 -11.00
CA GLU A 125 10.43 7.74 -12.18
C GLU A 125 10.12 6.97 -13.49
N TYR A 126 10.43 5.68 -13.58
CA TYR A 126 10.03 4.81 -14.69
C TYR A 126 8.51 4.70 -14.82
N ASN A 127 7.80 4.45 -13.71
CA ASN A 127 6.34 4.38 -13.73
C ASN A 127 5.71 5.72 -14.08
N SER A 128 6.27 6.82 -13.58
CA SER A 128 5.88 8.18 -13.97
C SER A 128 6.10 8.40 -15.48
N LEU A 129 7.29 8.05 -16.00
CA LEU A 129 7.63 8.19 -17.43
C LEU A 129 6.72 7.33 -18.32
N ASN A 130 6.47 6.09 -17.94
CA ASN A 130 5.61 5.16 -18.66
C ASN A 130 4.15 5.62 -18.65
N THR A 131 3.66 6.16 -17.52
CA THR A 131 2.32 6.74 -17.44
C THR A 131 2.20 7.94 -18.39
N HIS A 132 3.16 8.86 -18.38
CA HIS A 132 3.17 10.01 -19.30
C HIS A 132 3.32 9.60 -20.77
N ILE A 133 4.05 8.53 -21.06
CA ILE A 133 4.20 7.99 -22.43
C ILE A 133 2.94 7.29 -22.88
N ASN A 134 2.29 6.48 -22.05
CA ASN A 134 1.02 5.84 -22.39
C ASN A 134 -0.09 6.87 -22.58
N LEU A 135 -0.14 7.87 -21.68
CA LEU A 135 -0.98 9.05 -21.85
C LEU A 135 -0.62 9.86 -23.10
N ARG A 136 0.53 9.69 -23.75
CA ARG A 136 0.85 10.39 -25.01
C ARG A 136 0.74 9.52 -26.25
N ILE A 137 1.01 8.22 -26.16
CA ILE A 137 0.78 7.25 -27.23
C ILE A 137 -0.71 7.16 -27.53
N LEU A 138 -1.56 7.18 -26.50
CA LEU A 138 -3.01 7.35 -26.65
C LEU A 138 -3.39 8.69 -27.31
N ALA A 139 -2.53 9.72 -27.24
CA ALA A 139 -2.69 11.01 -27.94
C ALA A 139 -2.25 10.98 -29.40
N ILE A 140 -1.46 9.98 -29.79
CA ILE A 140 -0.90 9.82 -31.13
C ILE A 140 -1.75 8.86 -31.96
N THR A 141 -2.38 7.86 -31.34
CA THR A 141 -3.25 6.88 -32.01
C THR A 141 -4.72 7.33 -32.14
N GLY A 142 -5.09 8.43 -31.50
CA GLY A 142 -6.38 9.08 -31.66
C GLY A 142 -6.30 10.23 -32.68
N ASP A 143 -6.65 9.95 -33.92
CA ASP A 143 -7.07 10.97 -34.87
C ASP A 143 -8.39 11.55 -34.37
N ILE A 144 -8.29 12.50 -33.43
CA ILE A 144 -9.26 13.52 -33.00
C ILE A 144 -8.52 14.37 -31.96
N GLN A 145 -7.97 15.49 -32.42
CA GLN A 145 -7.35 16.55 -31.61
C GLN A 145 -8.31 17.22 -30.60
N THR A 146 -9.54 16.73 -30.44
CA THR A 146 -10.54 17.25 -29.50
C THR A 146 -10.65 16.45 -28.18
N GLY A 147 -10.10 15.23 -28.10
CA GLY A 147 -10.22 14.36 -26.90
C GLY A 147 -9.17 14.60 -25.81
N TYR A 148 -7.95 14.97 -26.18
CA TYR A 148 -6.85 15.17 -25.21
C TYR A 148 -6.98 16.43 -24.38
N ASN A 149 -7.52 17.49 -24.97
CA ASN A 149 -7.92 18.67 -24.23
C ASN A 149 -9.18 18.43 -23.38
N SER A 150 -9.82 17.26 -23.43
CA SER A 150 -11.09 16.95 -22.75
C SER A 150 -10.91 16.16 -21.44
N ILE A 151 -9.99 15.19 -21.35
CA ILE A 151 -9.84 14.37 -20.13
C ILE A 151 -9.06 15.09 -19.04
N ASP A 152 -7.92 15.70 -19.36
CA ASP A 152 -7.17 16.51 -18.38
C ASP A 152 -8.00 17.72 -17.95
N THR A 153 -8.82 18.31 -18.84
CA THR A 153 -9.77 19.36 -18.43
C THR A 153 -10.90 18.79 -17.58
N LYS A 154 -11.46 17.60 -17.87
CA LYS A 154 -12.44 16.93 -16.99
C LYS A 154 -11.86 16.70 -15.60
N LEU A 155 -10.72 16.02 -15.49
CA LEU A 155 -10.02 15.73 -14.23
C LEU A 155 -9.68 17.01 -13.47
N ASN A 156 -9.09 18.00 -14.15
CA ASN A 156 -8.79 19.31 -13.54
C ASN A 156 -10.07 20.05 -13.14
N SER A 157 -11.15 19.96 -13.91
CA SER A 157 -12.41 20.62 -13.59
C SER A 157 -13.11 20.00 -12.37
N ILE A 158 -12.94 18.70 -12.12
CA ILE A 158 -13.43 18.02 -10.92
C ILE A 158 -12.54 18.41 -9.75
N ALA A 159 -11.22 18.36 -9.92
CA ALA A 159 -10.24 18.72 -8.90
C ALA A 159 -10.36 20.19 -8.44
N GLN A 160 -10.71 21.12 -9.34
CA GLN A 160 -10.88 22.55 -9.05
C GLN A 160 -12.14 22.90 -8.24
N ALA A 161 -13.19 22.06 -8.28
CA ALA A 161 -14.42 22.32 -7.54
C ALA A 161 -14.24 22.16 -6.01
N THR A 162 -13.23 21.41 -5.60
CA THR A 162 -12.76 21.32 -4.22
C THR A 162 -11.47 22.12 -4.08
N ASN A 163 -11.29 22.88 -2.98
CA ASN A 163 -10.05 23.64 -2.69
C ASN A 163 -8.80 22.89 -3.21
N PRO A 164 -8.07 23.43 -4.21
CA PRO A 164 -7.20 22.63 -5.06
C PRO A 164 -6.03 22.05 -4.27
N SER A 165 -6.18 20.82 -3.80
CA SER A 165 -5.10 20.05 -3.19
C SER A 165 -4.42 19.22 -4.30
N PRO A 166 -3.08 19.12 -4.34
CA PRO A 166 -2.37 18.25 -5.28
C PRO A 166 -2.81 16.78 -5.20
N ASP A 167 -3.39 16.37 -4.08
CA ASP A 167 -3.84 15.01 -3.82
C ASP A 167 -5.20 14.69 -4.46
N SER A 168 -6.03 15.70 -4.76
CA SER A 168 -7.31 15.52 -5.45
C SER A 168 -7.15 15.04 -6.89
N LEU A 169 -6.23 15.65 -7.64
CA LEU A 169 -5.92 15.24 -9.00
C LEU A 169 -5.34 13.83 -9.05
N LYS A 170 -4.43 13.51 -8.11
CA LYS A 170 -3.85 12.15 -7.98
C LYS A 170 -4.91 11.12 -7.62
N CYS A 171 -5.85 11.47 -6.74
CA CYS A 171 -6.98 10.61 -6.40
C CYS A 171 -7.83 10.29 -7.63
N LEU A 172 -8.15 11.29 -8.44
CA LEU A 172 -8.93 11.11 -9.66
C LEU A 172 -8.18 10.29 -10.71
N GLN A 173 -6.87 10.53 -10.87
CA GLN A 173 -6.01 9.72 -11.74
C GLN A 173 -5.97 8.25 -11.30
N ALA A 174 -5.89 7.99 -9.99
CA ALA A 174 -5.89 6.65 -9.43
C ALA A 174 -7.28 5.98 -9.48
N LEU A 175 -8.36 6.76 -9.42
CA LEU A 175 -9.73 6.26 -9.55
C LEU A 175 -10.07 5.90 -11.00
N PHE A 176 -9.65 6.75 -11.95
CA PHE A 176 -9.90 6.60 -13.38
C PHE A 176 -9.36 5.27 -13.91
N ILE A 177 -10.18 4.58 -14.71
CA ILE A 177 -9.80 3.34 -15.40
C ILE A 177 -9.86 3.61 -16.90
N THR A 178 -11.04 4.04 -17.34
CA THR A 178 -11.38 4.33 -18.73
C THR A 178 -12.48 5.39 -18.76
N ASP A 179 -12.63 6.07 -19.90
CA ASP A 179 -13.72 7.01 -20.12
C ASP A 179 -14.98 6.25 -20.58
N PRO A 180 -16.06 6.22 -19.79
CA PRO A 180 -17.25 5.43 -20.11
C PRO A 180 -17.94 5.87 -21.40
N ALA A 181 -17.82 7.15 -21.78
CA ALA A 181 -18.33 7.63 -23.07
C ALA A 181 -17.55 7.02 -24.25
N THR A 182 -16.22 6.92 -24.14
CA THR A 182 -15.37 6.23 -25.11
C THR A 182 -15.68 4.74 -25.18
N ASP A 183 -15.91 4.07 -24.05
CA ASP A 183 -16.28 2.64 -24.04
C ASP A 183 -17.62 2.40 -24.74
N ARG A 184 -18.61 3.25 -24.46
CA ARG A 184 -19.90 3.22 -25.16
C ARG A 184 -19.72 3.45 -26.66
N ALA A 185 -18.88 4.40 -27.06
CA ALA A 185 -18.58 4.66 -28.47
C ALA A 185 -17.87 3.48 -29.14
N LYS A 186 -16.91 2.83 -28.46
CA LYS A 186 -16.26 1.60 -28.95
C LYS A 186 -17.28 0.46 -29.18
N LEU A 187 -18.24 0.30 -28.28
CA LEU A 187 -19.31 -0.70 -28.44
C LEU A 187 -20.26 -0.37 -29.59
N ILE A 188 -20.62 0.89 -29.78
CA ILE A 188 -21.43 1.33 -30.93
C ILE A 188 -20.65 1.11 -32.24
N ASN A 189 -19.36 1.42 -32.27
CA ASN A 189 -18.52 1.20 -33.44
C ASN A 189 -18.32 -0.29 -33.76
N SER A 190 -18.23 -1.16 -32.75
CA SER A 190 -18.03 -2.59 -32.96
C SER A 190 -19.31 -3.36 -33.29
N LYS A 191 -20.44 -3.02 -32.64
CA LYS A 191 -21.73 -3.71 -32.83
C LYS A 191 -22.65 -3.03 -33.86
N GLY A 192 -22.33 -1.80 -34.28
CA GLY A 192 -23.11 -0.99 -35.20
C GLY A 192 -24.08 -0.04 -34.50
N GLU A 193 -24.56 0.97 -35.22
CA GLU A 193 -25.51 1.96 -34.70
C GLU A 193 -26.86 1.35 -34.32
N LEU A 194 -27.49 1.92 -33.28
CA LEU A 194 -28.82 1.52 -32.83
C LEU A 194 -29.87 1.94 -33.87
N VAL A 195 -30.58 0.96 -34.42
CA VAL A 195 -31.74 1.23 -35.29
C VAL A 195 -32.91 1.73 -34.44
N GLN A 196 -33.43 2.91 -34.77
CA GLN A 196 -34.56 3.51 -34.06
C GLN A 196 -35.81 2.60 -34.10
N GLY A 197 -36.59 2.58 -33.02
CA GLY A 197 -37.78 1.73 -32.90
C GLY A 197 -37.54 0.34 -32.29
N THR A 198 -36.31 -0.19 -32.38
CA THR A 198 -36.04 -1.59 -32.04
C THR A 198 -36.17 -1.94 -30.54
N CYS A 199 -35.95 -0.96 -29.66
CA CYS A 199 -35.98 -1.15 -28.21
C CYS A 199 -37.15 -0.45 -27.50
N ASP A 200 -38.00 0.31 -28.21
CA ASP A 200 -39.02 1.18 -27.61
C ASP A 200 -40.09 0.43 -26.80
N TRP A 201 -40.27 -0.86 -27.08
CA TRP A 201 -41.19 -1.73 -26.37
C TRP A 201 -40.86 -1.90 -24.88
N ILE A 202 -39.59 -1.72 -24.46
CA ILE A 202 -39.18 -1.93 -23.06
C ILE A 202 -39.92 -1.00 -22.11
N ALA A 203 -40.20 0.22 -22.56
CA ALA A 203 -40.92 1.24 -21.80
C ALA A 203 -42.38 0.86 -21.48
N GLN A 204 -42.94 -0.11 -22.21
CA GLN A 204 -44.32 -0.57 -22.09
C GLN A 204 -44.44 -1.81 -21.18
N LYS A 205 -43.33 -2.43 -20.78
CA LYS A 205 -43.36 -3.62 -19.93
C LYS A 205 -43.76 -3.26 -18.50
N LYS A 206 -44.66 -4.05 -17.93
CA LYS A 206 -45.20 -3.83 -16.58
C LYS A 206 -44.09 -3.76 -15.53
N GLU A 207 -43.15 -4.69 -15.58
CA GLU A 207 -42.02 -4.79 -14.64
C GLU A 207 -41.12 -3.55 -14.72
N PHE A 208 -40.90 -3.02 -15.93
CA PHE A 208 -40.13 -1.80 -16.15
C PHE A 208 -40.87 -0.56 -15.64
N ILE A 209 -42.19 -0.47 -15.88
CA ILE A 209 -43.03 0.63 -15.39
C ILE A 209 -43.07 0.63 -13.86
N GLU A 210 -43.28 -0.53 -13.23
CA GLU A 210 -43.29 -0.68 -11.76
C GLU A 210 -41.92 -0.33 -11.15
N TRP A 211 -40.83 -0.84 -11.73
CA TRP A 211 -39.48 -0.49 -11.29
C TRP A 211 -39.20 1.00 -11.46
N ARG A 212 -39.59 1.60 -12.58
CA ARG A 212 -39.41 3.03 -12.83
C ARG A 212 -40.22 3.88 -11.84
N ALA A 213 -41.41 3.44 -11.44
CA ALA A 213 -42.26 4.13 -10.47
C ALA A 213 -41.79 3.95 -9.00
N SER A 214 -40.98 2.93 -8.71
CA SER A 214 -40.42 2.70 -7.37
C SER A 214 -39.40 3.78 -6.97
N ASP A 215 -39.15 3.94 -5.66
CA ASP A 215 -38.14 4.87 -5.14
C ASP A 215 -36.70 4.37 -5.40
N GLY A 216 -36.50 3.06 -5.48
CA GLY A 216 -35.23 2.40 -5.76
C GLY A 216 -35.37 0.88 -5.78
N GLY A 217 -34.31 0.20 -6.18
CA GLY A 217 -34.28 -1.25 -6.35
C GLY A 217 -33.63 -1.68 -7.66
N LEU A 218 -33.57 -2.99 -7.86
CA LEU A 218 -32.91 -3.62 -8.99
C LEU A 218 -33.92 -4.19 -9.98
N LEU A 219 -33.69 -3.99 -11.28
CA LEU A 219 -34.37 -4.68 -12.37
C LEU A 219 -33.38 -5.58 -13.10
N TRP A 220 -33.71 -6.86 -13.22
CA TRP A 220 -32.86 -7.82 -13.91
C TRP A 220 -33.41 -8.11 -15.31
N ILE A 221 -32.67 -7.71 -16.35
CA ILE A 221 -32.99 -8.06 -17.73
C ILE A 221 -32.08 -9.21 -18.15
N SER A 222 -32.66 -10.36 -18.47
CA SER A 222 -31.90 -11.55 -18.83
C SER A 222 -32.25 -12.05 -20.23
N GLY A 223 -31.29 -12.62 -20.94
CA GLY A 223 -31.59 -13.27 -22.21
C GLY A 223 -30.44 -14.10 -22.75
N GLY A 224 -30.76 -15.00 -23.68
CA GLY A 224 -29.80 -15.78 -24.45
C GLY A 224 -28.84 -14.91 -25.27
N PRO A 225 -27.78 -15.51 -25.84
CA PRO A 225 -26.83 -14.79 -26.66
C PRO A 225 -27.48 -14.20 -27.91
N GLY A 226 -26.99 -13.04 -28.37
CA GLY A 226 -27.43 -12.45 -29.65
C GLY A 226 -28.83 -11.82 -29.67
N LEU A 227 -29.54 -11.74 -28.54
CA LEU A 227 -30.86 -11.11 -28.42
C LEU A 227 -30.84 -9.58 -28.25
N GLY A 228 -29.67 -8.93 -28.41
CA GLY A 228 -29.56 -7.46 -28.39
C GLY A 228 -29.42 -6.82 -27.01
N LYS A 229 -29.04 -7.55 -25.95
CA LYS A 229 -28.84 -7.01 -24.58
C LYS A 229 -27.99 -5.73 -24.55
N THR A 230 -26.80 -5.74 -25.15
CA THR A 230 -25.93 -4.55 -25.17
C THR A 230 -26.55 -3.37 -25.93
N MET A 231 -27.30 -3.63 -27.01
CA MET A 231 -27.99 -2.54 -27.73
C MET A 231 -29.15 -1.98 -26.89
N LEU A 232 -29.83 -2.85 -26.14
CA LEU A 232 -30.87 -2.45 -25.20
C LEU A 232 -30.28 -1.63 -24.03
N SER A 233 -29.11 -1.97 -23.48
CA SER A 233 -28.46 -1.15 -22.45
C SER A 233 -28.01 0.20 -23.00
N ILE A 234 -27.46 0.26 -24.22
CA ILE A 234 -27.13 1.52 -24.91
C ILE A 234 -28.38 2.39 -25.11
N TYR A 235 -29.51 1.80 -25.49
CA TYR A 235 -30.80 2.48 -25.59
C TYR A 235 -31.28 3.00 -24.24
N LEU A 236 -31.25 2.14 -23.20
CA LEU A 236 -31.70 2.49 -21.84
C LEU A 236 -30.92 3.65 -21.25
N VAL A 237 -29.61 3.74 -21.51
CA VAL A 237 -28.79 4.91 -21.13
C VAL A 237 -29.39 6.19 -21.71
N SER A 238 -29.66 6.24 -23.01
CA SER A 238 -30.24 7.43 -23.65
C SER A 238 -31.68 7.70 -23.20
N TYR A 239 -32.50 6.65 -23.11
CA TYR A 239 -33.92 6.72 -22.79
C TYR A 239 -34.14 7.24 -21.36
N LEU A 240 -33.43 6.68 -20.38
CA LEU A 240 -33.58 7.10 -18.98
C LEU A 240 -33.07 8.53 -18.79
N SER A 241 -31.94 8.90 -19.40
CA SER A 241 -31.46 10.29 -19.36
C SER A 241 -32.51 11.27 -19.90
N SER A 242 -33.20 10.93 -21.00
CA SER A 242 -34.29 11.78 -21.53
C SER A 242 -35.52 11.85 -20.61
N CYS A 243 -35.88 10.73 -19.98
CA CYS A 243 -37.05 10.64 -19.09
C CYS A 243 -36.89 11.50 -17.84
N PHE A 244 -35.69 11.52 -17.25
CA PHE A 244 -35.42 12.23 -16.01
C PHE A 244 -34.98 13.70 -16.19
N LEU A 245 -34.85 14.17 -17.44
CA LEU A 245 -34.70 15.60 -17.76
C LEU A 245 -36.04 16.37 -17.77
N SER A 246 -37.18 15.65 -17.82
CA SER A 246 -38.52 16.22 -18.04
C SER A 246 -39.37 16.44 -16.77
N THR A 247 -38.80 16.16 -15.61
CA THR A 247 -39.45 16.23 -14.30
C THR A 247 -39.33 17.65 -13.71
N ASP A 248 -40.45 18.41 -13.71
CA ASP A 248 -40.63 19.77 -13.18
C ASP A 248 -40.41 19.90 -11.64
N ASP A 249 -40.04 18.81 -10.97
CA ASP A 249 -39.91 18.66 -9.52
C ASP A 249 -38.58 19.19 -8.93
N GLY A 250 -37.71 19.78 -9.75
CA GLY A 250 -36.49 20.48 -9.29
C GLY A 250 -35.40 19.56 -8.73
N LYS A 251 -35.50 18.24 -8.93
CA LYS A 251 -34.56 17.23 -8.45
C LYS A 251 -33.59 16.80 -9.56
N THR A 252 -32.30 16.77 -9.26
CA THR A 252 -31.26 16.30 -10.18
C THR A 252 -31.28 14.78 -10.26
N HIS A 253 -31.22 14.21 -11.47
CA HIS A 253 -31.09 12.77 -11.65
C HIS A 253 -29.69 12.40 -12.12
N TYR A 254 -29.06 11.46 -11.43
CA TYR A 254 -27.69 11.02 -11.72
C TYR A 254 -27.71 9.70 -12.49
N SER A 255 -27.31 9.71 -13.75
CA SER A 255 -27.28 8.52 -14.60
C SER A 255 -25.86 8.01 -14.79
N THR A 256 -25.61 6.75 -14.46
CA THR A 256 -24.30 6.09 -14.63
C THR A 256 -24.46 4.76 -15.33
N TYR A 257 -23.42 4.33 -16.04
CA TYR A 257 -23.43 3.05 -16.72
C TYR A 257 -22.06 2.40 -16.78
N PHE A 258 -22.02 1.08 -16.84
CA PHE A 258 -20.80 0.31 -17.03
C PHE A 258 -21.07 -0.85 -17.98
N PHE A 259 -20.19 -1.03 -18.95
CA PHE A 259 -20.23 -2.14 -19.89
C PHE A 259 -19.02 -3.04 -19.62
N CYS A 260 -19.26 -4.28 -19.21
CA CYS A 260 -18.20 -5.29 -19.17
C CYS A 260 -17.71 -5.59 -20.59
N ASP A 261 -16.42 -5.88 -20.71
CA ASP A 261 -15.78 -6.21 -22.00
C ASP A 261 -15.24 -7.63 -21.94
N ALA A 262 -15.85 -8.55 -22.69
CA ALA A 262 -15.43 -9.95 -22.75
C ALA A 262 -13.95 -10.16 -23.10
N ASN A 263 -13.28 -9.15 -23.68
CA ASN A 263 -11.86 -9.24 -24.06
C ASN A 263 -10.90 -8.60 -23.05
N ASP A 264 -11.39 -7.93 -22.00
CA ASP A 264 -10.54 -7.25 -21.00
C ASP A 264 -10.86 -7.69 -19.56
N ASN A 265 -10.21 -8.77 -19.14
CA ASN A 265 -10.31 -9.31 -17.79
C ASN A 265 -9.76 -8.35 -16.70
N THR A 266 -8.94 -7.36 -17.06
CA THR A 266 -8.41 -6.40 -16.07
C THR A 266 -9.49 -5.42 -15.60
N ARG A 267 -10.53 -5.23 -16.42
CA ARG A 267 -11.66 -4.33 -16.15
C ARG A 267 -12.91 -5.07 -15.65
N ASN A 268 -13.04 -6.36 -15.92
CA ASN A 268 -14.18 -7.16 -15.52
C ASN A 268 -14.06 -7.69 -14.09
N ASN A 269 -13.80 -6.83 -13.12
CA ASN A 269 -13.87 -7.16 -11.70
C ASN A 269 -14.72 -6.12 -10.96
N ALA A 270 -15.24 -6.51 -9.79
CA ALA A 270 -16.18 -5.69 -9.05
C ALA A 270 -15.60 -4.33 -8.62
N VAL A 271 -14.31 -4.26 -8.29
CA VAL A 271 -13.65 -2.98 -7.95
C VAL A 271 -13.65 -2.05 -9.16
N ALA A 272 -13.31 -2.57 -10.34
CA ALA A 272 -13.27 -1.80 -11.57
C ALA A 272 -14.66 -1.29 -12.02
N ILE A 273 -15.69 -2.13 -11.93
CA ILE A 273 -17.09 -1.75 -12.20
C ILE A 273 -17.49 -0.55 -11.34
N ILE A 274 -17.25 -0.64 -10.02
CA ILE A 274 -17.64 0.42 -9.08
C ILE A 274 -16.78 1.68 -9.25
N ARG A 275 -15.48 1.55 -9.54
CA ARG A 275 -14.63 2.70 -9.86
C ARG A 275 -15.14 3.47 -11.07
N GLY A 276 -15.56 2.77 -12.13
CA GLY A 276 -16.14 3.40 -13.32
C GLY A 276 -17.46 4.13 -13.03
N ILE A 277 -18.31 3.57 -12.16
CA ILE A 277 -19.56 4.20 -11.72
C ILE A 277 -19.29 5.42 -10.85
N LEU A 278 -18.38 5.29 -9.87
CA LEU A 278 -17.95 6.39 -9.00
C LEU A 278 -17.40 7.57 -9.79
N PHE A 279 -16.56 7.31 -10.78
CA PHE A 279 -16.00 8.36 -11.64
C PHE A 279 -17.08 9.17 -12.35
N GLN A 280 -18.12 8.52 -12.88
CA GLN A 280 -19.25 9.21 -13.53
C GLN A 280 -20.12 10.00 -12.55
N LEU A 281 -20.29 9.51 -11.32
CA LEU A 281 -20.96 10.28 -10.27
C LEU A 281 -20.18 11.56 -9.95
N LEU A 282 -18.85 11.49 -9.89
CA LEU A 282 -17.99 12.65 -9.65
C LEU A 282 -17.98 13.63 -10.82
N GLU A 283 -18.07 13.15 -12.06
CA GLU A 283 -18.23 14.02 -13.24
C GLU A 283 -19.51 14.86 -13.14
N GLN A 284 -20.60 14.29 -12.61
CA GLN A 284 -21.90 14.97 -12.48
C GLN A 284 -22.03 15.79 -11.19
N ASN A 285 -21.44 15.33 -10.08
CA ASN A 285 -21.39 16.05 -8.81
C ASN A 285 -19.97 15.99 -8.22
N LYS A 286 -19.24 17.09 -8.44
CA LYS A 286 -17.82 17.20 -8.11
C LYS A 286 -17.55 17.28 -6.60
N GLU A 287 -18.52 17.73 -5.81
CA GLU A 287 -18.36 17.91 -4.35
C GLU A 287 -18.25 16.56 -3.61
N LEU A 288 -18.80 15.48 -4.20
CA LEU A 288 -18.77 14.14 -3.61
C LEU A 288 -17.37 13.56 -3.48
N ILE A 289 -16.35 14.14 -4.14
CA ILE A 289 -14.95 13.72 -4.02
C ILE A 289 -14.48 13.79 -2.55
N GLY A 290 -15.07 14.68 -1.74
CA GLY A 290 -14.79 14.80 -0.31
C GLY A 290 -15.01 13.52 0.50
N HIS A 291 -15.83 12.57 0.02
CA HIS A 291 -16.02 11.27 0.67
C HIS A 291 -14.84 10.31 0.46
N ILE A 292 -14.09 10.50 -0.64
CA ILE A 292 -12.98 9.62 -1.02
C ILE A 292 -11.63 10.18 -0.54
N LEU A 293 -11.43 11.51 -0.63
CA LEU A 293 -10.16 12.17 -0.35
C LEU A 293 -9.55 11.83 1.02
N PRO A 294 -10.29 11.84 2.15
CA PRO A 294 -9.70 11.54 3.46
C PRO A 294 -9.10 10.13 3.53
N SER A 295 -9.73 9.17 2.86
CA SER A 295 -9.22 7.79 2.80
C SER A 295 -8.04 7.66 1.83
N TYR A 296 -8.06 8.41 0.73
CA TYR A 296 -6.99 8.44 -0.26
C TYR A 296 -5.72 9.14 0.25
N GLU A 297 -5.83 10.19 1.07
CA GLU A 297 -4.69 10.85 1.71
C GLU A 297 -3.86 9.87 2.56
N ILE A 298 -4.53 8.90 3.18
CA ILE A 298 -3.92 7.87 4.04
C ILE A 298 -3.41 6.68 3.22
N GLN A 299 -4.26 6.11 2.36
CA GLN A 299 -3.99 4.82 1.69
C GLN A 299 -3.38 4.96 0.29
N ARG A 300 -3.42 6.16 -0.30
CA ARG A 300 -2.95 6.46 -1.65
C ARG A 300 -3.53 5.45 -2.67
N GLU A 301 -2.73 5.03 -3.65
CA GLU A 301 -3.12 4.11 -4.72
C GLU A 301 -3.57 2.73 -4.21
N GLN A 302 -3.19 2.32 -2.98
CA GLN A 302 -3.64 1.05 -2.39
C GLN A 302 -5.15 1.01 -2.15
N LEU A 303 -5.80 2.19 -2.06
CA LEU A 303 -7.25 2.33 -1.87
C LEU A 303 -8.07 1.70 -2.99
N PHE A 304 -7.52 1.60 -4.20
CA PHE A 304 -8.20 1.09 -5.39
C PHE A 304 -7.64 -0.26 -5.87
N SER A 305 -6.94 -0.97 -4.97
CA SER A 305 -6.40 -2.33 -5.23
C SER A 305 -7.51 -3.39 -5.25
N HIS A 306 -7.24 -4.57 -5.81
CA HIS A 306 -8.24 -5.65 -5.94
C HIS A 306 -8.87 -6.11 -4.61
N ASN A 307 -8.17 -5.94 -3.48
CA ASN A 307 -8.66 -6.34 -2.16
C ASN A 307 -9.48 -5.26 -1.44
N SER A 308 -9.74 -4.12 -2.09
CA SER A 308 -10.38 -2.93 -1.49
C SER A 308 -11.89 -2.81 -1.75
N PHE A 309 -12.51 -3.84 -2.33
CA PHE A 309 -13.90 -3.79 -2.81
C PHE A 309 -14.90 -3.23 -1.78
N GLU A 310 -14.89 -3.72 -0.54
CA GLU A 310 -15.82 -3.25 0.50
C GLU A 310 -15.67 -1.76 0.81
N THR A 311 -14.43 -1.25 0.79
CA THR A 311 -14.15 0.18 1.00
C THR A 311 -14.70 1.01 -0.16
N VAL A 312 -14.43 0.59 -1.40
CA VAL A 312 -14.89 1.28 -2.61
C VAL A 312 -16.43 1.23 -2.74
N TRP A 313 -17.03 0.09 -2.41
CA TRP A 313 -18.48 -0.09 -2.34
C TRP A 313 -19.12 0.80 -1.28
N LYS A 314 -18.47 0.96 -0.12
CA LYS A 314 -18.92 1.88 0.92
C LYS A 314 -18.90 3.33 0.44
N PHE A 315 -17.86 3.78 -0.28
CA PHE A 315 -17.85 5.11 -0.90
C PHE A 315 -19.01 5.30 -1.87
N PHE A 316 -19.25 4.31 -2.73
CA PHE A 316 -20.37 4.36 -3.67
C PHE A 316 -21.71 4.54 -2.95
N LEU A 317 -21.98 3.74 -1.91
CA LEU A 317 -23.21 3.86 -1.15
C LEU A 317 -23.32 5.17 -0.36
N THR A 318 -22.23 5.62 0.27
CA THR A 318 -22.24 6.90 1.01
C THR A 318 -22.47 8.07 0.07
N MET A 319 -21.78 8.10 -1.08
CA MET A 319 -21.98 9.13 -2.09
C MET A 319 -23.42 9.15 -2.60
N VAL A 320 -24.00 7.99 -2.93
CA VAL A 320 -25.39 7.90 -3.41
C VAL A 320 -26.39 8.34 -2.33
N ASN A 321 -26.16 7.96 -1.06
CA ASN A 321 -27.04 8.34 0.05
C ASN A 321 -26.92 9.84 0.41
N ASP A 322 -25.79 10.48 0.11
CA ASP A 322 -25.55 11.91 0.34
C ASP A 322 -26.13 12.80 -0.78
N LEU A 323 -26.68 12.21 -1.84
CA LEU A 323 -27.36 12.96 -2.93
C LEU A 323 -28.70 13.61 -2.50
N GLY A 324 -29.10 13.46 -1.23
CA GLY A 324 -30.34 14.02 -0.70
C GLY A 324 -31.57 13.40 -1.39
N ASP A 325 -32.51 14.24 -1.82
CA ASP A 325 -33.74 13.83 -2.53
C ASP A 325 -33.56 13.51 -4.02
N SER A 326 -32.33 13.57 -4.51
CA SER A 326 -31.96 13.20 -5.87
C SER A 326 -31.96 11.69 -6.06
N GLN A 327 -32.25 11.22 -7.27
CA GLN A 327 -32.25 9.80 -7.60
C GLN A 327 -31.01 9.44 -8.43
N ALA A 328 -30.38 8.31 -8.12
CA ALA A 328 -29.27 7.76 -8.90
C ALA A 328 -29.69 6.48 -9.62
N THR A 329 -29.41 6.41 -10.92
CA THR A 329 -29.64 5.21 -11.74
C THR A 329 -28.32 4.68 -12.28
N CYS A 330 -28.13 3.37 -12.14
CA CYS A 330 -26.95 2.65 -12.64
C CYS A 330 -27.37 1.53 -13.60
N ILE A 331 -26.75 1.49 -14.78
CA ILE A 331 -26.95 0.40 -15.76
C ILE A 331 -25.65 -0.40 -15.84
N ILE A 332 -25.74 -1.71 -15.64
CA ILE A 332 -24.59 -2.63 -15.73
C ILE A 332 -24.89 -3.67 -16.81
N ASP A 333 -24.14 -3.63 -17.91
CA ASP A 333 -24.23 -4.59 -19.02
C ASP A 333 -23.12 -5.65 -18.92
N GLY A 334 -23.46 -6.91 -19.18
CA GLY A 334 -22.48 -7.99 -19.24
C GLY A 334 -21.98 -8.43 -17.87
N LEU A 335 -22.81 -8.36 -16.82
CA LEU A 335 -22.38 -8.77 -15.47
C LEU A 335 -21.93 -10.25 -15.41
N ASP A 336 -22.40 -11.10 -16.34
CA ASP A 336 -21.95 -12.48 -16.54
C ASP A 336 -20.49 -12.62 -16.96
N GLU A 337 -19.85 -11.54 -17.41
CA GLU A 337 -18.46 -11.50 -17.87
C GLU A 337 -17.48 -11.10 -16.75
N CYS A 338 -17.97 -10.84 -15.53
CA CYS A 338 -17.16 -10.49 -14.36
C CYS A 338 -16.41 -11.69 -13.77
N GLU A 339 -15.19 -11.46 -13.29
CA GLU A 339 -14.34 -12.45 -12.61
C GLU A 339 -15.12 -13.18 -11.49
N PRO A 340 -15.11 -14.53 -11.41
CA PRO A 340 -15.98 -15.29 -10.51
C PRO A 340 -15.89 -14.89 -9.02
N ILE A 341 -14.67 -14.71 -8.49
CA ILE A 341 -14.45 -14.36 -7.07
C ILE A 341 -14.99 -12.95 -6.78
N SER A 342 -14.75 -12.01 -7.68
CA SER A 342 -15.21 -10.63 -7.55
C SER A 342 -16.73 -10.51 -7.75
N LEU A 343 -17.29 -11.30 -8.67
CA LEU A 343 -18.71 -11.37 -8.97
C LEU A 343 -19.51 -11.84 -7.75
N GLU A 344 -19.02 -12.85 -7.01
CA GLU A 344 -19.65 -13.31 -5.78
C GLU A 344 -19.78 -12.18 -4.74
N LEU A 345 -18.72 -11.38 -4.54
CA LEU A 345 -18.73 -10.24 -3.63
C LEU A 345 -19.73 -9.16 -4.08
N LEU A 346 -19.73 -8.82 -5.37
CA LEU A 346 -20.66 -7.85 -5.93
C LEU A 346 -22.12 -8.30 -5.79
N LEU A 347 -22.42 -9.56 -6.10
CA LEU A 347 -23.76 -10.12 -5.96
C LEU A 347 -24.23 -10.18 -4.51
N LYS A 348 -23.33 -10.49 -3.56
CA LYS A 348 -23.63 -10.46 -2.11
C LYS A 348 -24.12 -9.07 -1.67
N ASN A 349 -23.50 -8.02 -2.21
CA ASN A 349 -23.85 -6.63 -1.89
C ASN A 349 -25.07 -6.12 -2.67
N LEU A 350 -25.21 -6.47 -3.96
CA LEU A 350 -26.41 -6.15 -4.75
C LEU A 350 -27.69 -6.78 -4.17
N LYS A 351 -27.60 -7.97 -3.58
CA LYS A 351 -28.72 -8.62 -2.89
C LYS A 351 -29.30 -7.78 -1.75
N LYS A 352 -28.48 -6.92 -1.13
CA LYS A 352 -28.85 -6.05 -0.01
C LYS A 352 -29.14 -4.61 -0.43
N ILE A 353 -29.23 -4.32 -1.74
CA ILE A 353 -29.28 -2.94 -2.21
C ILE A 353 -30.51 -2.17 -1.70
N THR A 354 -31.67 -2.83 -1.68
CA THR A 354 -32.93 -2.24 -1.21
C THR A 354 -32.92 -1.88 0.27
N SER A 355 -32.19 -2.61 1.10
CA SER A 355 -32.02 -2.27 2.52
C SER A 355 -30.95 -1.21 2.78
N THR A 356 -30.00 -1.06 1.86
CA THR A 356 -28.78 -0.25 2.10
C THR A 356 -28.85 1.13 1.44
N SER A 357 -29.53 1.25 0.31
CA SER A 357 -29.80 2.52 -0.35
C SER A 357 -31.16 2.46 -1.06
N PRO A 358 -32.25 2.88 -0.38
CA PRO A 358 -33.61 2.73 -0.92
C PRO A 358 -33.90 3.63 -2.12
N ARG A 359 -33.02 4.59 -2.45
CA ARG A 359 -33.16 5.55 -3.55
C ARG A 359 -32.32 5.21 -4.78
N LEU A 360 -31.53 4.14 -4.71
CA LEU A 360 -30.66 3.70 -5.80
C LEU A 360 -31.42 2.77 -6.76
N LYS A 361 -31.47 3.13 -8.03
CA LYS A 361 -32.04 2.33 -9.11
C LYS A 361 -30.93 1.62 -9.89
N ILE A 362 -31.03 0.31 -10.04
CA ILE A 362 -30.04 -0.47 -10.80
C ILE A 362 -30.75 -1.30 -11.87
N ILE A 363 -30.25 -1.27 -13.11
CA ILE A 363 -30.59 -2.25 -14.14
C ILE A 363 -29.37 -3.13 -14.39
N VAL A 364 -29.55 -4.43 -14.25
CA VAL A 364 -28.52 -5.42 -14.60
C VAL A 364 -28.95 -6.15 -15.86
N LEU A 365 -28.11 -6.13 -16.89
CA LEU A 365 -28.27 -6.94 -18.09
C LEU A 365 -27.24 -8.05 -18.08
N SER A 366 -27.71 -9.30 -18.08
CA SER A 366 -26.83 -10.46 -18.05
C SER A 366 -27.45 -11.67 -18.75
N ARG A 367 -26.68 -12.75 -18.86
CA ARG A 367 -27.22 -14.09 -19.09
C ARG A 367 -27.90 -14.64 -17.82
N GLU A 368 -28.59 -15.77 -17.98
CA GLU A 368 -29.20 -16.48 -16.85
C GLU A 368 -28.19 -17.29 -16.02
N TYR A 369 -26.98 -17.47 -16.56
CA TYR A 369 -25.88 -18.22 -15.99
C TYR A 369 -24.68 -17.30 -15.72
N PRO A 370 -23.82 -17.60 -14.73
CA PRO A 370 -23.85 -18.78 -13.84
C PRO A 370 -25.05 -18.84 -12.88
N ARG A 371 -25.37 -20.04 -12.37
CA ARG A 371 -26.58 -20.32 -11.54
C ARG A 371 -26.73 -19.38 -10.32
N ILE A 372 -25.62 -18.80 -9.85
CA ILE A 372 -25.61 -17.83 -8.76
C ILE A 372 -26.49 -16.59 -9.03
N PHE A 373 -26.69 -16.18 -10.29
CA PHE A 373 -27.61 -15.09 -10.60
C PHE A 373 -29.04 -15.38 -10.17
N GLY A 374 -29.51 -16.62 -10.35
CA GLY A 374 -30.83 -17.04 -9.88
C GLY A 374 -30.97 -16.91 -8.36
N ALA A 375 -29.93 -17.27 -7.59
CA ALA A 375 -29.94 -17.23 -6.13
C ALA A 375 -29.82 -15.81 -5.54
N SER A 376 -29.15 -14.90 -6.26
CA SER A 376 -28.87 -13.53 -5.79
C SER A 376 -29.81 -12.49 -6.37
N LEU A 377 -30.09 -12.54 -7.67
CA LEU A 377 -30.92 -11.57 -8.38
C LEU A 377 -32.38 -12.03 -8.54
N GLY A 378 -32.67 -13.33 -8.36
CA GLY A 378 -34.02 -13.89 -8.57
C GLY A 378 -35.10 -13.35 -7.65
N GLN A 379 -34.75 -12.63 -6.57
CA GLN A 379 -35.69 -11.95 -5.68
C GLN A 379 -36.24 -10.63 -6.24
N PHE A 380 -35.62 -10.09 -7.30
CA PHE A 380 -35.99 -8.80 -7.89
C PHE A 380 -36.86 -8.97 -9.14
N PRO A 381 -37.60 -7.92 -9.57
CA PRO A 381 -38.32 -7.93 -10.84
C PRO A 381 -37.40 -8.31 -12.01
N ARG A 382 -37.91 -9.15 -12.91
CA ARG A 382 -37.13 -9.72 -14.01
C ARG A 382 -37.88 -9.65 -15.33
N ILE A 383 -37.19 -9.24 -16.40
CA ILE A 383 -37.68 -9.31 -17.78
C ILE A 383 -36.78 -10.28 -18.54
N ARG A 384 -37.33 -11.42 -19.00
CA ARG A 384 -36.60 -12.30 -19.90
C ARG A 384 -36.86 -11.90 -21.35
N LEU A 385 -35.80 -11.60 -22.09
CA LEU A 385 -35.90 -11.32 -23.53
C LEU A 385 -36.48 -12.51 -24.30
N ASP A 386 -36.23 -13.73 -23.80
CA ASP A 386 -36.87 -14.97 -24.21
C ASP A 386 -37.12 -15.81 -22.94
N PRO A 387 -38.37 -16.24 -22.62
CA PRO A 387 -39.57 -16.15 -23.45
C PRO A 387 -40.44 -14.89 -23.25
N ASP A 388 -40.29 -14.14 -22.16
CA ASP A 388 -41.28 -13.13 -21.71
C ASP A 388 -41.49 -11.93 -22.66
N ALA A 389 -40.47 -11.56 -23.44
CA ALA A 389 -40.51 -10.45 -24.41
C ALA A 389 -40.22 -10.87 -25.86
N LYS A 390 -40.36 -12.17 -26.17
CA LYS A 390 -39.98 -12.74 -27.46
C LYS A 390 -40.66 -12.07 -28.64
N THR A 391 -41.96 -11.78 -28.51
CA THR A 391 -42.76 -11.14 -29.57
C THR A 391 -42.26 -9.74 -29.92
N GLU A 392 -41.89 -8.96 -28.90
CA GLU A 392 -41.45 -7.59 -29.03
C GLU A 392 -40.01 -7.52 -29.55
N VAL A 393 -39.15 -8.42 -29.06
CA VAL A 393 -37.78 -8.60 -29.57
C VAL A 393 -37.80 -8.97 -31.06
N ASN A 394 -38.70 -9.87 -31.48
CA ASN A 394 -38.88 -10.24 -32.89
C ASN A 394 -39.39 -9.08 -33.75
N ARG A 395 -40.30 -8.24 -33.22
CA ARG A 395 -40.75 -7.04 -33.93
C ARG A 395 -39.62 -6.03 -34.11
N GLY A 396 -38.78 -5.84 -33.09
CA GLY A 396 -37.57 -5.03 -33.20
C GLY A 396 -36.59 -5.61 -34.23
N LEU A 397 -36.47 -6.94 -34.29
CA LEU A 397 -35.61 -7.63 -35.26
C LEU A 397 -36.09 -7.40 -36.69
N GLU A 398 -37.40 -7.37 -36.93
CA GLU A 398 -37.98 -7.05 -38.23
C GLU A 398 -37.61 -5.64 -38.70
N GLN A 399 -37.67 -4.66 -37.80
CA GLN A 399 -37.24 -3.29 -38.11
C GLN A 399 -35.74 -3.25 -38.41
N TYR A 400 -34.93 -3.92 -37.59
CA TYR A 400 -33.49 -4.03 -37.81
C TYR A 400 -33.16 -4.65 -39.19
N ILE A 401 -33.79 -5.77 -39.54
CA ILE A 401 -33.62 -6.42 -40.85
C ILE A 401 -34.06 -5.46 -41.96
N SER A 402 -35.21 -4.79 -41.81
CA SER A 402 -35.71 -3.87 -42.84
C SER A 402 -34.72 -2.74 -43.13
N THR A 403 -34.13 -2.15 -42.09
CA THR A 403 -33.10 -1.11 -42.24
C THR A 403 -31.84 -1.65 -42.89
N ARG A 404 -31.31 -2.79 -42.42
CA ARG A 404 -30.10 -3.38 -43.00
C ARG A 404 -30.27 -3.83 -44.45
N VAL A 405 -31.45 -4.33 -44.82
CA VAL A 405 -31.78 -4.68 -46.20
C VAL A 405 -31.92 -3.43 -47.08
N ALA A 406 -32.44 -2.31 -46.55
CA ALA A 406 -32.46 -1.05 -47.28
C ALA A 406 -31.04 -0.54 -47.57
N GLU A 407 -30.15 -0.55 -46.57
CA GLU A 407 -28.73 -0.18 -46.72
C GLU A 407 -27.99 -1.09 -47.73
N LEU A 408 -28.25 -2.41 -47.65
CA LEU A 408 -27.75 -3.38 -48.64
C LEU A 408 -28.27 -3.07 -50.05
N SER A 409 -29.56 -2.77 -50.17
CA SER A 409 -30.20 -2.50 -51.45
C SER A 409 -29.65 -1.22 -52.09
N GLU A 410 -29.34 -0.20 -51.29
CA GLU A 410 -28.71 1.03 -51.76
C GLU A 410 -27.25 0.79 -52.20
N SER A 411 -26.46 0.08 -51.38
CA SER A 411 -25.04 -0.16 -51.68
C SER A 411 -24.80 -1.13 -52.84
N LYS A 412 -25.64 -2.17 -52.98
CA LYS A 412 -25.53 -3.20 -54.03
C LYS A 412 -26.50 -3.00 -55.20
N GLN A 413 -27.38 -2.00 -55.14
CA GLN A 413 -28.41 -1.73 -56.16
C GLN A 413 -29.39 -2.90 -56.38
N TYR A 414 -29.96 -3.43 -55.30
CA TYR A 414 -30.95 -4.52 -55.39
C TYR A 414 -32.24 -4.06 -56.07
N THR A 415 -32.87 -4.96 -56.83
CA THR A 415 -34.24 -4.75 -57.30
C THR A 415 -35.21 -4.85 -56.11
N THR A 416 -36.36 -4.19 -56.20
CA THR A 416 -37.37 -4.23 -55.12
C THR A 416 -37.83 -5.66 -54.81
N GLN A 417 -37.89 -6.52 -55.83
CA GLN A 417 -38.24 -7.93 -55.66
C GLN A 417 -37.16 -8.69 -54.87
N LEU A 418 -35.88 -8.51 -55.23
CA LEU A 418 -34.76 -9.15 -54.54
C LEU A 418 -34.65 -8.65 -53.09
N ALA A 419 -34.81 -7.35 -52.85
CA ALA A 419 -34.79 -6.77 -51.51
C ALA A 419 -35.90 -7.36 -50.60
N ASN A 420 -37.12 -7.50 -51.12
CA ASN A 420 -38.21 -8.13 -50.38
C ASN A 420 -37.92 -9.61 -50.08
N HIS A 421 -37.38 -10.34 -51.07
CA HIS A 421 -37.01 -11.74 -50.88
C HIS A 421 -35.89 -11.92 -49.84
N VAL A 422 -34.85 -11.07 -49.87
CA VAL A 422 -33.79 -11.04 -48.85
C VAL A 422 -34.39 -10.78 -47.47
N LYS A 423 -35.28 -9.79 -47.34
CA LYS A 423 -35.94 -9.47 -46.06
C LYS A 423 -36.73 -10.66 -45.51
N GLU A 424 -37.57 -11.29 -46.33
CA GLU A 424 -38.36 -12.47 -45.92
C GLU A 424 -37.47 -13.63 -45.48
N CYS A 425 -36.41 -13.91 -46.25
CA CYS A 425 -35.47 -14.98 -45.94
C CYS A 425 -34.71 -14.73 -44.64
N LEU A 426 -34.21 -13.51 -44.41
CA LEU A 426 -33.52 -13.15 -43.16
C LEU A 426 -34.47 -13.23 -41.95
N MET A 427 -35.73 -12.83 -42.11
CA MET A 427 -36.75 -12.93 -41.07
C MET A 427 -37.01 -14.38 -40.66
N GLU A 428 -37.25 -15.26 -41.63
CA GLU A 428 -37.54 -16.68 -41.37
C GLU A 428 -36.34 -17.39 -40.74
N LYS A 429 -35.14 -17.15 -41.29
CA LYS A 429 -33.94 -17.91 -40.96
C LYS A 429 -33.21 -17.39 -39.73
N SER A 430 -33.36 -16.13 -39.33
CA SER A 430 -32.69 -15.59 -38.14
C SER A 430 -33.11 -16.23 -36.81
N ALA A 431 -34.28 -16.87 -36.77
CA ALA A 431 -34.86 -17.47 -35.57
C ALA A 431 -34.87 -16.53 -34.34
N GLY A 432 -35.03 -15.22 -34.56
CA GLY A 432 -35.09 -14.22 -33.48
C GLY A 432 -33.72 -13.69 -33.00
N THR A 433 -32.62 -13.99 -33.71
CA THR A 433 -31.26 -13.62 -33.27
C THR A 433 -30.68 -12.48 -34.12
N TYR A 434 -30.38 -11.34 -33.49
CA TYR A 434 -29.73 -10.19 -34.16
C TYR A 434 -28.32 -10.53 -34.64
N LEU A 435 -27.57 -11.31 -33.85
CA LEU A 435 -26.20 -11.71 -34.18
C LEU A 435 -26.14 -12.52 -35.48
N TRP A 436 -27.09 -13.44 -35.69
CA TRP A 436 -27.19 -14.20 -36.93
C TRP A 436 -27.38 -13.26 -38.13
N VAL A 437 -28.30 -12.29 -38.02
CA VAL A 437 -28.55 -11.30 -39.09
C VAL A 437 -27.29 -10.50 -39.38
N SER A 438 -26.56 -10.07 -38.35
CA SER A 438 -25.33 -9.28 -38.53
C SER A 438 -24.25 -10.04 -39.32
N PHE A 439 -24.08 -11.35 -39.06
CA PHE A 439 -23.15 -12.17 -39.82
C PHE A 439 -23.60 -12.37 -41.26
N THR A 440 -24.88 -12.72 -41.47
CA THR A 440 -25.40 -12.95 -42.82
C THR A 440 -25.42 -11.68 -43.68
N VAL A 441 -25.72 -10.52 -43.08
CA VAL A 441 -25.66 -9.22 -43.79
C VAL A 441 -24.23 -8.93 -44.22
N LYS A 442 -23.25 -9.20 -43.36
CA LYS A 442 -21.83 -9.02 -43.69
C LYS A 442 -21.38 -9.97 -44.81
N ASP A 443 -21.84 -11.22 -44.80
CA ASP A 443 -21.58 -12.18 -45.89
C ASP A 443 -22.20 -11.68 -47.20
N LEU A 444 -23.47 -11.26 -47.18
CA LEU A 444 -24.17 -10.69 -48.34
C LEU A 444 -23.50 -9.43 -48.90
N GLN A 445 -22.89 -8.59 -48.03
CA GLN A 445 -22.10 -7.43 -48.46
C GLN A 445 -20.87 -7.84 -49.27
N THR A 446 -20.25 -8.98 -48.97
CA THR A 446 -19.07 -9.46 -49.69
C THR A 446 -19.38 -10.22 -50.98
N MET A 447 -20.60 -10.75 -51.12
CA MET A 447 -21.03 -11.54 -52.29
C MET A 447 -21.27 -10.68 -53.54
N GLU A 448 -21.07 -11.28 -54.71
CA GLU A 448 -21.46 -10.70 -56.00
C GLU A 448 -22.98 -10.74 -56.18
N MET A 449 -23.53 -9.78 -56.93
CA MET A 449 -24.99 -9.63 -57.11
C MET A 449 -25.68 -10.90 -57.62
N SER A 450 -25.04 -11.64 -58.53
CA SER A 450 -25.57 -12.88 -59.11
C SER A 450 -25.62 -14.04 -58.12
N GLU A 451 -24.80 -14.01 -57.07
CA GLU A 451 -24.66 -15.10 -56.10
C GLU A 451 -25.62 -14.96 -54.91
N VAL A 452 -26.17 -13.77 -54.70
CA VAL A 452 -27.05 -13.44 -53.58
C VAL A 452 -28.27 -14.35 -53.56
N GLU A 453 -29.01 -14.44 -54.66
CA GLU A 453 -30.27 -15.19 -54.73
C GLU A 453 -30.05 -16.70 -54.52
N GLU A 454 -29.00 -17.27 -55.12
CA GLU A 454 -28.65 -18.68 -54.93
C GLU A 454 -28.22 -18.98 -53.48
N SER A 455 -27.46 -18.06 -52.87
CA SER A 455 -26.96 -18.18 -51.50
C SER A 455 -28.03 -18.04 -50.43
N LEU A 456 -29.09 -17.23 -50.68
CA LEU A 456 -30.21 -17.05 -49.75
C LEU A 456 -30.86 -18.38 -49.37
N ASN A 457 -31.05 -19.27 -50.34
CA ASN A 457 -31.62 -20.60 -50.10
C ASN A 457 -30.73 -21.50 -49.25
N GLN A 458 -29.41 -21.31 -49.31
CA GLN A 458 -28.42 -22.11 -48.59
C GLN A 458 -28.15 -21.65 -47.15
N PHE A 459 -28.60 -20.46 -46.74
CA PHE A 459 -28.39 -20.02 -45.36
C PHE A 459 -29.15 -20.92 -44.36
N PRO A 460 -28.52 -21.29 -43.23
CA PRO A 460 -29.13 -22.15 -42.23
C PRO A 460 -29.97 -21.35 -41.23
N ARG A 461 -30.96 -21.98 -40.59
CA ARG A 461 -31.88 -21.32 -39.66
C ARG A 461 -31.31 -21.26 -38.23
N GLY A 462 -31.14 -20.06 -37.71
CA GLY A 462 -30.67 -19.79 -36.35
C GLY A 462 -29.14 -19.81 -36.21
N LEU A 463 -28.66 -19.30 -35.08
CA LEU A 463 -27.23 -19.13 -34.82
C LEU A 463 -26.46 -20.45 -34.75
N ASP A 464 -27.05 -21.46 -34.11
CA ASP A 464 -26.44 -22.79 -33.98
C ASP A 464 -26.22 -23.44 -35.36
N ALA A 465 -27.24 -23.43 -36.22
CA ALA A 465 -27.12 -24.01 -37.56
C ALA A 465 -26.16 -23.21 -38.46
N LEU A 466 -25.99 -21.91 -38.21
CA LEU A 466 -24.96 -21.09 -38.87
C LEU A 466 -23.55 -21.52 -38.47
N TYR A 467 -23.32 -21.71 -37.17
CA TYR A 467 -22.06 -22.26 -36.68
C TYR A 467 -21.81 -23.67 -37.22
N GLU A 468 -22.83 -24.52 -37.28
CA GLU A 468 -22.73 -25.84 -37.89
C GLU A 468 -22.31 -25.75 -39.36
N ARG A 469 -22.91 -24.85 -40.16
CA ARG A 469 -22.52 -24.66 -41.57
C ARG A 469 -21.07 -24.22 -41.70
N ILE A 470 -20.62 -23.25 -40.90
CA ILE A 470 -19.23 -22.76 -40.93
C ILE A 470 -18.26 -23.93 -40.65
N LEU A 471 -18.54 -24.73 -39.62
CA LEU A 471 -17.69 -25.85 -39.25
C LEU A 471 -17.80 -27.05 -40.22
N GLN A 472 -18.93 -27.21 -40.91
CA GLN A 472 -19.16 -28.24 -41.93
C GLN A 472 -18.33 -28.02 -43.20
N GLN A 473 -18.10 -26.76 -43.57
CA GLN A 473 -17.28 -26.37 -44.73
C GLN A 473 -15.80 -26.73 -44.56
N ILE A 474 -15.38 -27.07 -43.33
CA ILE A 474 -14.01 -27.48 -43.03
C ILE A 474 -13.76 -28.88 -43.59
N GLU A 475 -12.77 -28.97 -44.48
CA GLU A 475 -12.29 -30.22 -45.05
C GLU A 475 -11.96 -31.26 -43.97
N SER A 476 -12.29 -32.53 -44.23
CA SER A 476 -12.10 -33.63 -43.26
C SER A 476 -10.67 -33.76 -42.75
N THR A 477 -9.67 -33.40 -43.57
CA THR A 477 -8.24 -33.45 -43.23
C THR A 477 -7.84 -32.40 -42.19
N GLN A 478 -8.57 -31.28 -42.11
CA GLN A 478 -8.26 -30.16 -41.21
C GLN A 478 -9.07 -30.18 -39.91
N ARG A 479 -10.14 -30.99 -39.82
CA ARG A 479 -11.06 -30.98 -38.68
C ARG A 479 -10.37 -31.21 -37.33
N GLY A 480 -9.39 -32.11 -37.27
CA GLY A 480 -8.63 -32.36 -36.04
C GLY A 480 -7.88 -31.12 -35.55
N LEU A 481 -7.14 -30.47 -36.45
CA LEU A 481 -6.39 -29.25 -36.13
C LEU A 481 -7.32 -28.11 -35.71
N ILE A 482 -8.44 -27.91 -36.41
CA ILE A 482 -9.41 -26.87 -36.06
C ILE A 482 -10.07 -27.16 -34.70
N LEU A 483 -10.37 -28.43 -34.40
CA LEU A 483 -10.89 -28.80 -33.08
C LEU A 483 -9.91 -28.42 -31.97
N ASP A 484 -8.62 -28.67 -32.17
CA ASP A 484 -7.58 -28.30 -31.21
C ASP A 484 -7.45 -26.77 -31.06
N ILE A 485 -7.55 -26.01 -32.16
CA ILE A 485 -7.62 -24.54 -32.12
C ILE A 485 -8.81 -24.08 -31.27
N LEU A 486 -10.00 -24.59 -31.56
CA LEU A 486 -11.23 -24.21 -30.86
C LEU A 486 -11.16 -24.59 -29.39
N ARG A 487 -10.59 -25.76 -29.05
CA ARG A 487 -10.34 -26.17 -27.66
C ARG A 487 -9.47 -25.16 -26.91
N TRP A 488 -8.33 -24.76 -27.49
CA TRP A 488 -7.44 -23.77 -26.89
C TRP A 488 -8.12 -22.40 -26.74
N CYS A 489 -8.87 -21.95 -27.74
CA CYS A 489 -9.61 -20.69 -27.65
C CYS A 489 -10.75 -20.71 -26.62
N THR A 490 -11.26 -21.90 -26.28
CA THR A 490 -12.41 -22.08 -25.38
C THR A 490 -11.99 -22.22 -23.92
N PHE A 491 -10.91 -22.93 -23.62
CA PHE A 491 -10.58 -23.35 -22.25
C PHE A 491 -9.21 -22.87 -21.75
N ALA A 492 -8.40 -22.18 -22.57
CA ALA A 492 -7.17 -21.58 -22.08
C ALA A 492 -7.46 -20.59 -20.94
N VAL A 493 -6.58 -20.56 -19.94
CA VAL A 493 -6.66 -19.66 -18.77
C VAL A 493 -6.59 -18.18 -19.19
N ARG A 494 -5.95 -17.91 -20.33
CA ARG A 494 -5.94 -16.61 -21.01
C ARG A 494 -5.92 -16.81 -22.53
N PRO A 495 -6.31 -15.80 -23.33
CA PRO A 495 -6.09 -15.81 -24.76
C PRO A 495 -4.62 -16.11 -25.10
N LEU A 496 -4.40 -16.99 -26.08
CA LEU A 496 -3.08 -17.33 -26.57
C LEU A 496 -2.71 -16.42 -27.75
N SER A 497 -1.43 -16.08 -27.86
CA SER A 497 -0.92 -15.42 -29.05
C SER A 497 -0.89 -16.38 -30.24
N LEU A 498 -0.81 -15.84 -31.47
CA LEU A 498 -0.65 -16.66 -32.67
C LEU A 498 0.63 -17.49 -32.62
N SER A 499 1.71 -16.96 -32.03
CA SER A 499 2.98 -17.67 -31.87
C SER A 499 2.88 -18.82 -30.85
N GLU A 500 2.19 -18.61 -29.73
CA GLU A 500 1.92 -19.65 -28.73
C GLU A 500 1.03 -20.76 -29.31
N LEU A 501 -0.05 -20.38 -29.99
CA LEU A 501 -1.01 -21.31 -30.59
C LEU A 501 -0.36 -22.13 -31.71
N ALA A 502 0.47 -21.50 -32.56
CA ALA A 502 1.21 -22.21 -33.60
C ALA A 502 2.21 -23.23 -33.02
N ALA A 503 2.88 -22.88 -31.92
CA ALA A 503 3.84 -23.75 -31.25
C ALA A 503 3.17 -25.00 -30.65
N ILE A 504 2.06 -24.85 -29.93
CA ILE A 504 1.38 -25.99 -29.29
C ILE A 504 0.68 -26.90 -30.30
N LEU A 505 0.20 -26.36 -31.42
CA LEU A 505 -0.42 -27.15 -32.50
C LEU A 505 0.62 -27.81 -33.41
N GLY A 506 1.92 -27.56 -33.21
CA GLY A 506 3.00 -28.13 -34.00
C GLY A 506 3.01 -27.65 -35.47
N ILE A 507 2.57 -26.43 -35.73
CA ILE A 507 2.53 -25.86 -37.10
C ILE A 507 3.97 -25.55 -37.54
N LYS A 508 4.51 -26.40 -38.42
CA LYS A 508 5.87 -26.24 -38.94
C LYS A 508 5.93 -25.09 -39.95
N GLN A 509 6.98 -24.29 -39.84
CA GLN A 509 7.32 -23.31 -40.88
C GLN A 509 7.63 -24.04 -42.19
N THR A 510 7.22 -23.46 -43.31
CA THR A 510 7.65 -23.91 -44.64
C THR A 510 8.84 -23.08 -45.10
N GLY A 511 9.51 -23.47 -46.18
CA GLY A 511 10.65 -22.69 -46.70
C GLY A 511 10.31 -21.25 -47.11
N LEU A 512 9.03 -20.90 -47.26
CA LEU A 512 8.56 -19.58 -47.72
C LEU A 512 7.57 -18.87 -46.76
N LEU A 513 6.89 -19.61 -45.87
CA LEU A 513 5.89 -19.07 -44.96
C LEU A 513 6.21 -19.46 -43.52
N ASP A 514 6.14 -18.48 -42.61
CA ASP A 514 6.26 -18.71 -41.19
C ASP A 514 5.00 -19.41 -40.61
N GLY A 515 5.15 -20.00 -39.42
CA GLY A 515 4.08 -20.78 -38.79
C GLY A 515 2.86 -19.93 -38.45
N VAL A 516 3.06 -18.64 -38.16
CA VAL A 516 1.99 -17.68 -37.88
C VAL A 516 1.15 -17.38 -39.12
N THR A 517 1.78 -17.18 -40.29
CA THR A 517 1.04 -16.97 -41.54
C THR A 517 0.24 -18.21 -41.94
N ILE A 518 0.82 -19.40 -41.75
CA ILE A 518 0.11 -20.67 -41.99
C ILE A 518 -1.10 -20.79 -41.04
N LEU A 519 -0.91 -20.50 -39.74
CA LEU A 519 -2.00 -20.50 -38.76
C LEU A 519 -3.10 -19.51 -39.12
N ARG A 520 -2.76 -18.27 -39.55
CA ARG A 520 -3.77 -17.29 -40.01
C ARG A 520 -4.61 -17.84 -41.17
N GLY A 521 -3.99 -18.53 -42.11
CA GLY A 521 -4.72 -19.23 -43.19
C GLY A 521 -5.63 -20.34 -42.67
N LYS A 522 -5.24 -21.05 -41.60
CA LYS A 522 -6.10 -22.07 -40.96
C LYS A 522 -7.25 -21.45 -40.17
N LEU A 523 -7.00 -20.34 -39.47
CA LEU A 523 -8.01 -19.61 -38.71
C LEU A 523 -9.10 -19.01 -39.62
N ALA A 524 -8.76 -18.69 -40.87
CA ALA A 524 -9.75 -18.23 -41.85
C ALA A 524 -10.87 -19.25 -42.12
N TYR A 525 -10.60 -20.57 -41.98
CA TYR A 525 -11.65 -21.59 -42.10
C TYR A 525 -12.72 -21.51 -41.00
N CYS A 526 -12.37 -20.93 -39.85
CA CYS A 526 -13.32 -20.72 -38.76
C CYS A 526 -14.25 -19.53 -39.03
N GLY A 527 -14.06 -18.75 -40.10
CA GLY A 527 -14.95 -17.64 -40.47
C GLY A 527 -15.25 -16.70 -39.30
N HIS A 528 -16.53 -16.41 -39.07
CA HIS A 528 -17.01 -15.56 -37.96
C HIS A 528 -17.00 -16.24 -36.58
N PHE A 529 -16.32 -17.38 -36.43
CA PHE A 529 -16.23 -18.10 -35.17
C PHE A 529 -15.06 -17.60 -34.30
N LEU A 530 -13.96 -17.15 -34.93
CA LEU A 530 -12.76 -16.64 -34.26
C LEU A 530 -12.42 -15.21 -34.71
N SER A 531 -11.93 -14.40 -33.77
CA SER A 531 -11.36 -13.07 -34.02
C SER A 531 -9.89 -13.04 -33.65
N ILE A 532 -9.14 -12.20 -34.37
CA ILE A 532 -7.72 -11.94 -34.10
C ILE A 532 -7.57 -10.47 -33.74
N THR A 533 -7.14 -10.18 -32.52
CA THR A 533 -6.91 -8.82 -31.99
C THR A 533 -5.54 -8.77 -31.33
N ASP A 534 -4.68 -7.82 -31.72
CA ASP A 534 -3.35 -7.61 -31.13
C ASP A 534 -2.52 -8.89 -30.95
N ASP A 535 -2.45 -9.72 -32.00
CA ASP A 535 -1.76 -11.02 -32.05
C ASP A 535 -2.39 -12.14 -31.19
N THR A 536 -3.52 -11.90 -30.54
CA THR A 536 -4.26 -12.91 -29.76
C THR A 536 -5.47 -13.45 -30.50
N VAL A 537 -5.80 -14.73 -30.27
CA VAL A 537 -6.96 -15.40 -30.87
C VAL A 537 -8.05 -15.59 -29.81
N THR A 538 -9.25 -15.09 -30.09
CA THR A 538 -10.42 -15.19 -29.21
C THR A 538 -11.65 -15.66 -29.97
N LEU A 539 -12.65 -16.17 -29.24
CA LEU A 539 -13.98 -16.43 -29.81
C LEU A 539 -14.66 -15.07 -30.10
N VAL A 540 -15.28 -14.94 -31.28
CA VAL A 540 -15.95 -13.67 -31.69
C VAL A 540 -17.03 -13.26 -30.70
N HIS A 541 -17.73 -14.24 -30.14
CA HIS A 541 -18.79 -14.01 -29.17
C HIS A 541 -18.94 -15.24 -28.26
N HIS A 542 -19.36 -15.03 -27.02
CA HIS A 542 -19.54 -16.12 -26.06
C HIS A 542 -20.66 -17.11 -26.48
N SER A 543 -21.51 -16.79 -27.46
CA SER A 543 -22.37 -17.82 -28.11
C SER A 543 -21.59 -18.95 -28.76
N ALA A 544 -20.40 -18.67 -29.29
CA ALA A 544 -19.53 -19.70 -29.84
C ALA A 544 -19.04 -20.65 -28.74
N TYR A 545 -18.75 -20.12 -27.54
CA TYR A 545 -18.45 -20.93 -26.35
C TYR A 545 -19.63 -21.82 -25.97
N ASP A 546 -20.85 -21.25 -25.88
CA ASP A 546 -22.06 -22.02 -25.56
C ASP A 546 -22.30 -23.14 -26.58
N PHE A 547 -22.16 -22.82 -27.87
CA PHE A 547 -22.35 -23.77 -28.96
C PHE A 547 -21.38 -24.95 -28.88
N LEU A 548 -20.10 -24.69 -28.55
CA LEU A 548 -19.10 -25.74 -28.40
C LEU A 548 -19.33 -26.60 -27.15
N THR A 549 -19.76 -25.98 -26.05
CA THR A 549 -19.89 -26.64 -24.74
C THR A 549 -21.27 -27.23 -24.47
N ARG A 550 -22.26 -27.01 -25.35
CA ARG A 550 -23.62 -27.54 -25.20
C ARG A 550 -23.63 -29.06 -25.12
N GLN A 551 -24.46 -29.60 -24.22
CA GLN A 551 -24.75 -31.04 -24.20
C GLN A 551 -25.66 -31.35 -25.38
N ILE A 552 -25.19 -32.17 -26.32
CA ILE A 552 -25.97 -32.59 -27.48
C ILE A 552 -26.83 -33.79 -27.05
N PRO A 553 -28.18 -33.66 -27.01
CA PRO A 553 -29.05 -34.81 -26.82
C PRO A 553 -28.82 -35.72 -28.01
N THR A 554 -28.40 -36.95 -27.75
CA THR A 554 -28.03 -37.92 -28.79
C THR A 554 -29.05 -37.96 -29.94
N CYS A 555 -28.53 -37.84 -31.17
CA CYS A 555 -29.10 -38.26 -32.46
C CYS A 555 -29.39 -37.20 -33.56
N GLU A 556 -28.95 -35.93 -33.43
CA GLU A 556 -28.89 -35.00 -34.58
C GLU A 556 -27.46 -34.48 -34.81
N ALA A 557 -27.14 -34.17 -36.08
CA ALA A 557 -25.81 -34.28 -36.69
C ALA A 557 -24.67 -33.39 -36.12
N MET A 558 -23.43 -33.87 -36.34
CA MET A 558 -22.09 -33.28 -36.05
C MET A 558 -21.53 -33.39 -34.61
N PRO A 559 -21.01 -34.58 -34.21
CA PRO A 559 -20.23 -34.75 -32.98
C PRO A 559 -18.76 -34.25 -33.08
N TRP A 560 -18.26 -33.89 -34.26
CA TRP A 560 -16.81 -33.65 -34.47
C TRP A 560 -16.25 -32.41 -33.77
N PHE A 561 -17.07 -31.36 -33.54
CA PHE A 561 -16.64 -30.12 -32.88
C PHE A 561 -17.29 -29.89 -31.51
N SER A 562 -17.80 -30.94 -30.86
CA SER A 562 -18.37 -30.83 -29.52
C SER A 562 -17.27 -30.86 -28.46
N LEU A 563 -17.31 -29.87 -27.57
CA LEU A 563 -16.45 -29.69 -26.40
C LEU A 563 -17.29 -29.74 -25.11
N SER A 564 -18.32 -30.59 -25.10
CA SER A 564 -19.31 -30.68 -24.03
C SER A 564 -18.78 -31.29 -22.72
N ASN A 565 -17.69 -32.05 -22.78
CA ASN A 565 -17.09 -32.66 -21.61
C ASN A 565 -15.89 -31.82 -21.13
N VAL A 566 -16.17 -30.82 -20.29
CA VAL A 566 -15.14 -29.89 -19.77
C VAL A 566 -13.96 -30.64 -19.13
N GLU A 567 -14.22 -31.70 -18.37
CA GLU A 567 -13.15 -32.50 -17.74
C GLU A 567 -12.24 -33.18 -18.78
N LEU A 568 -12.80 -33.68 -19.89
CA LEU A 568 -12.02 -34.23 -21.00
C LEU A 568 -11.14 -33.16 -21.63
N GLU A 569 -11.72 -32.02 -21.99
CA GLU A 569 -11.00 -30.98 -22.71
C GLU A 569 -9.89 -30.38 -21.83
N GLN A 570 -10.17 -30.13 -20.55
CA GLN A 570 -9.18 -29.72 -19.55
C GLN A 570 -8.09 -30.78 -19.36
N SER A 571 -8.44 -32.07 -19.41
CA SER A 571 -7.45 -33.13 -19.31
C SER A 571 -6.48 -33.16 -20.50
N GLN A 572 -6.98 -32.88 -21.71
CA GLN A 572 -6.17 -32.81 -22.92
C GLN A 572 -5.24 -31.60 -22.91
N LEU A 573 -5.73 -30.45 -22.45
CA LEU A 573 -4.91 -29.23 -22.29
C LEU A 573 -3.79 -29.45 -21.28
N ALA A 574 -4.09 -30.07 -20.13
CA ALA A 574 -3.09 -30.44 -19.15
C ALA A 574 -2.04 -31.40 -19.73
N SER A 575 -2.47 -32.45 -20.44
CA SER A 575 -1.58 -33.42 -21.08
C SER A 575 -0.70 -32.77 -22.16
N ALA A 576 -1.22 -31.82 -22.94
CA ALA A 576 -0.48 -31.08 -23.95
C ALA A 576 0.57 -30.15 -23.32
N CYS A 577 0.21 -29.41 -22.26
CA CYS A 577 1.17 -28.58 -21.52
C CYS A 577 2.29 -29.44 -20.90
N ILE A 578 1.93 -30.55 -20.25
CA ILE A 578 2.91 -31.45 -19.62
C ILE A 578 3.83 -32.05 -20.68
N SER A 579 3.29 -32.50 -21.82
CA SER A 579 4.08 -33.05 -22.93
C SER A 579 5.09 -32.01 -23.44
N HIS A 580 4.61 -30.81 -23.78
CA HIS A 580 5.46 -29.74 -24.29
C HIS A 580 6.57 -29.36 -23.30
N PHE A 581 6.21 -29.26 -22.01
CA PHE A 581 7.18 -29.00 -20.96
C PHE A 581 8.20 -30.14 -20.80
N CYS A 582 7.75 -31.39 -20.80
CA CYS A 582 8.62 -32.56 -20.67
C CYS A 582 9.59 -32.70 -21.84
N ASP A 583 9.13 -32.47 -23.07
CA ASP A 583 9.95 -32.57 -24.28
C ASP A 583 11.08 -31.53 -24.27
N LEU A 584 10.74 -30.28 -23.95
CA LEU A 584 11.73 -29.21 -23.81
C LEU A 584 12.71 -29.47 -22.67
N CYS A 585 12.23 -30.00 -21.54
CA CYS A 585 13.10 -30.36 -20.42
C CYS A 585 14.04 -31.52 -20.75
N TYR A 586 13.66 -32.43 -21.64
CA TYR A 586 14.51 -33.53 -22.08
C TYR A 586 15.59 -33.04 -23.05
N GLU A 587 15.25 -32.16 -23.98
CA GLU A 587 16.16 -31.62 -24.99
C GLU A 587 17.16 -30.60 -24.39
N TYR A 588 16.74 -29.85 -23.36
CA TYR A 588 17.52 -28.72 -22.82
C TYR A 588 17.76 -28.79 -21.30
N LYS A 589 17.82 -30.00 -20.74
CA LYS A 589 17.97 -30.24 -19.29
C LYS A 589 19.10 -29.42 -18.63
N ASP A 590 20.23 -29.31 -19.31
CA ASP A 590 21.40 -28.56 -18.81
C ASP A 590 21.20 -27.04 -18.89
N ALA A 591 20.55 -26.53 -19.95
CA ALA A 591 20.24 -25.11 -20.08
C ALA A 591 19.20 -24.63 -19.05
N LEU A 592 18.30 -25.52 -18.61
CA LEU A 592 17.29 -25.24 -17.59
C LEU A 592 17.83 -25.33 -16.15
N ARG A 593 18.88 -26.14 -15.91
CA ARG A 593 19.55 -26.26 -14.61
C ARG A 593 20.54 -25.14 -14.32
N VAL A 594 21.07 -24.49 -15.35
CA VAL A 594 21.92 -23.30 -15.20
C VAL A 594 21.03 -22.13 -14.74
N GLN A 595 21.25 -21.65 -13.51
CA GLN A 595 20.44 -20.60 -12.84
C GLN A 595 20.62 -19.19 -13.45
N VAL A 596 20.64 -19.05 -14.76
CA VAL A 596 20.82 -17.77 -15.44
C VAL A 596 19.49 -17.31 -16.03
N TRP A 597 18.93 -16.23 -15.47
CA TRP A 597 17.67 -15.61 -15.88
C TRP A 597 17.66 -15.22 -17.37
N GLU A 598 18.84 -14.87 -17.93
CA GLU A 598 19.00 -14.55 -19.35
C GLU A 598 18.68 -15.74 -20.26
N ASP A 599 18.93 -16.97 -19.83
CA ASP A 599 18.64 -18.16 -20.64
C ASP A 599 17.15 -18.54 -20.58
N ARG A 600 16.41 -18.17 -19.52
CA ARG A 600 14.94 -18.30 -19.51
C ARG A 600 14.25 -17.33 -20.47
N ARG A 601 14.69 -16.06 -20.55
CA ARG A 601 14.16 -15.12 -21.55
C ARG A 601 14.46 -15.59 -22.97
N LYS A 602 15.67 -16.15 -23.21
CA LYS A 602 16.00 -16.78 -24.49
C LYS A 602 15.12 -18.00 -24.76
N LEU A 603 14.89 -18.88 -23.78
CA LEU A 603 13.97 -20.01 -23.91
C LEU A 603 12.54 -19.56 -24.18
N SER A 604 11.99 -18.56 -23.48
CA SER A 604 10.64 -18.04 -23.74
C SER A 604 10.54 -17.36 -25.11
N ASN A 605 11.59 -16.69 -25.58
CA ASN A 605 11.63 -16.10 -26.92
C ASN A 605 11.81 -17.16 -28.02
N THR A 606 12.45 -18.29 -27.71
CA THR A 606 12.68 -19.40 -28.64
C THR A 606 11.49 -20.37 -28.67
N TYR A 607 10.81 -20.54 -27.54
CA TYR A 607 9.66 -21.40 -27.31
C TYR A 607 8.51 -20.58 -26.71
N PRO A 608 7.70 -19.91 -27.56
CA PRO A 608 6.66 -18.99 -27.12
C PRO A 608 5.67 -19.60 -26.11
N PHE A 609 5.39 -20.90 -26.21
CA PHE A 609 4.43 -21.60 -25.35
C PHE A 609 5.02 -22.13 -24.03
N PHE A 610 6.34 -22.07 -23.83
CA PHE A 610 7.01 -22.65 -22.65
C PHE A 610 6.49 -22.05 -21.34
N ASP A 611 6.33 -20.73 -21.29
CA ASP A 611 5.82 -20.05 -20.10
C ASP A 611 4.40 -20.51 -19.80
N TYR A 612 3.48 -20.43 -20.77
CA TYR A 612 2.11 -20.89 -20.55
C TYR A 612 2.08 -22.36 -20.07
N ALA A 613 2.77 -23.26 -20.76
CA ALA A 613 2.81 -24.69 -20.45
C ALA A 613 3.34 -24.97 -19.04
N SER A 614 4.44 -24.33 -18.65
CA SER A 614 5.09 -24.56 -17.36
C SER A 614 4.26 -24.07 -16.17
N TRP A 615 3.46 -23.00 -16.34
CA TRP A 615 2.68 -22.42 -15.25
C TRP A 615 1.25 -22.96 -15.18
N GLN A 616 0.58 -23.11 -16.32
CA GLN A 616 -0.88 -23.30 -16.37
C GLN A 616 -1.31 -24.77 -16.42
N TRP A 617 -0.39 -25.72 -16.57
CA TRP A 617 -0.76 -27.15 -16.57
C TRP A 617 -1.43 -27.58 -15.27
N THR A 618 -1.06 -26.98 -14.14
CA THR A 618 -1.64 -27.28 -12.81
C THR A 618 -3.11 -26.87 -12.72
N GLU A 619 -3.48 -25.73 -13.32
CA GLU A 619 -4.87 -25.28 -13.39
C GLU A 619 -5.70 -26.18 -14.30
N HIS A 620 -5.22 -26.51 -15.49
CA HIS A 620 -5.89 -27.46 -16.38
C HIS A 620 -6.06 -28.84 -15.72
N PHE A 621 -5.04 -29.32 -15.00
CA PHE A 621 -5.11 -30.58 -14.26
C PHE A 621 -6.18 -30.53 -13.17
N LYS A 622 -6.26 -29.43 -12.40
CA LYS A 622 -7.25 -29.26 -11.33
C LYS A 622 -8.69 -29.40 -11.83
N TYR A 623 -9.00 -28.88 -13.02
CA TYR A 623 -10.34 -28.97 -13.63
C TYR A 623 -10.58 -30.25 -14.43
N SER A 624 -9.61 -31.18 -14.48
CA SER A 624 -9.77 -32.46 -15.20
C SER A 624 -10.60 -33.51 -14.43
N GLY A 625 -11.01 -33.23 -13.19
CA GLY A 625 -11.89 -34.11 -12.41
C GLY A 625 -11.33 -35.53 -12.26
N GLU A 626 -12.19 -36.54 -12.50
CA GLU A 626 -11.81 -37.96 -12.41
C GLU A 626 -10.78 -38.38 -13.48
N ARG A 627 -10.67 -37.61 -14.57
CA ARG A 627 -9.72 -37.88 -15.65
C ARG A 627 -8.28 -37.49 -15.29
N GLY A 628 -8.08 -36.86 -14.14
CA GLY A 628 -6.75 -36.61 -13.59
C GLY A 628 -5.89 -37.88 -13.53
N ASP A 629 -6.47 -39.04 -13.18
CA ASP A 629 -5.72 -40.31 -13.11
C ASP A 629 -5.14 -40.71 -14.48
N LYS A 630 -5.88 -40.46 -15.57
CA LYS A 630 -5.39 -40.70 -16.93
C LYS A 630 -4.12 -39.89 -17.22
N ILE A 631 -4.09 -38.60 -16.89
CA ILE A 631 -2.90 -37.76 -17.06
C ILE A 631 -1.72 -38.32 -16.25
N LEU A 632 -1.97 -38.75 -15.01
CA LEU A 632 -0.93 -39.34 -14.16
C LEU A 632 -0.39 -40.66 -14.73
N THR A 633 -1.18 -41.41 -15.51
CA THR A 633 -0.74 -42.63 -16.20
C THR A 633 -0.01 -42.34 -17.52
N GLU A 634 -0.44 -41.32 -18.27
CA GLU A 634 0.18 -40.91 -19.55
C GLU A 634 1.56 -40.27 -19.36
N HIS A 635 1.77 -39.57 -18.24
CA HIS A 635 3.00 -38.84 -17.95
C HIS A 635 3.77 -39.40 -16.75
N PRO A 636 4.18 -40.69 -16.77
CA PRO A 636 4.83 -41.32 -15.62
C PRO A 636 6.20 -40.71 -15.30
N LYS A 637 6.84 -40.07 -16.28
CA LYS A 637 8.13 -39.39 -16.10
C LYS A 637 8.03 -38.18 -15.18
N LEU A 638 6.93 -37.42 -15.22
CA LEU A 638 6.72 -36.27 -14.35
C LEU A 638 6.24 -36.69 -12.96
N PHE A 639 5.38 -37.71 -12.88
CA PHE A 639 4.76 -38.15 -11.62
C PHE A 639 5.41 -39.41 -11.02
N SER A 640 6.67 -39.68 -11.31
CA SER A 640 7.44 -40.74 -10.64
C SER A 640 7.99 -40.27 -9.29
N ASP A 641 8.23 -41.21 -8.37
CA ASP A 641 8.69 -40.93 -7.01
C ASP A 641 10.11 -40.29 -6.98
N LYS A 642 10.84 -40.34 -8.10
CA LYS A 642 12.15 -39.70 -8.35
C LYS A 642 12.15 -39.11 -9.76
N SER A 643 11.45 -38.00 -9.95
CA SER A 643 11.36 -37.32 -11.24
C SER A 643 12.30 -36.13 -11.30
N ASP A 644 13.39 -36.28 -12.06
CA ASP A 644 14.29 -35.16 -12.38
C ASP A 644 13.56 -33.99 -13.05
N ILE A 645 12.47 -34.26 -13.76
CA ILE A 645 11.67 -33.26 -14.48
C ILE A 645 10.77 -32.51 -13.50
N LEU A 646 10.17 -33.21 -12.53
CA LEU A 646 9.40 -32.57 -11.48
C LEU A 646 10.30 -31.74 -10.56
N ASP A 647 11.47 -32.26 -10.22
CA ASP A 647 12.47 -31.52 -9.43
C ASP A 647 12.88 -30.24 -10.16
N LEU A 648 13.17 -30.33 -11.46
CA LEU A 648 13.47 -29.17 -12.30
C LEU A 648 12.30 -28.18 -12.34
N TRP A 649 11.07 -28.65 -12.51
CA TRP A 649 9.88 -27.79 -12.47
C TRP A 649 9.71 -27.12 -11.09
N MET A 650 9.90 -27.87 -10.00
CA MET A 650 9.84 -27.34 -8.64
C MET A 650 10.93 -26.29 -8.40
N GLU A 651 12.15 -26.50 -8.89
CA GLU A 651 13.22 -25.50 -8.89
C GLU A 651 12.83 -24.24 -9.67
N LEU A 652 12.24 -24.40 -10.87
CA LEU A 652 11.77 -23.29 -11.70
C LEU A 652 10.71 -22.44 -10.98
N ILE A 653 9.76 -23.07 -10.28
CA ILE A 653 8.70 -22.39 -9.53
C ILE A 653 9.21 -21.79 -8.22
N ASN A 654 9.98 -22.54 -7.44
CA ASN A 654 10.55 -22.08 -6.18
C ASN A 654 11.45 -20.85 -6.38
N ALA A 655 12.24 -20.83 -7.46
CA ALA A 655 13.06 -19.67 -7.83
C ALA A 655 12.21 -18.40 -8.04
N ARG A 656 11.00 -18.52 -8.60
CA ARG A 656 10.08 -17.38 -8.80
C ARG A 656 9.35 -16.96 -7.53
N ARG A 657 9.08 -17.91 -6.63
CA ARG A 657 8.46 -17.63 -5.31
C ARG A 657 9.38 -16.79 -4.43
N LEU A 658 10.66 -17.18 -4.36
CA LEU A 658 11.70 -16.48 -3.60
C LEU A 658 11.97 -15.04 -4.10
N THR A 659 11.73 -14.74 -5.38
CA THR A 659 11.89 -13.38 -5.93
C THR A 659 10.70 -12.46 -5.71
N ARG A 660 9.49 -12.99 -5.49
CA ARG A 660 8.32 -12.15 -5.15
C ARG A 660 8.29 -11.70 -3.69
N THR A 661 8.92 -12.43 -2.78
CA THR A 661 8.81 -12.21 -1.32
C THR A 661 9.92 -11.35 -0.72
N THR A 662 11.00 -11.04 -1.46
CA THR A 662 12.20 -10.38 -0.91
C THR A 662 12.33 -8.89 -1.28
N GLY A 663 11.21 -8.22 -1.55
CA GLY A 663 11.17 -6.79 -1.93
C GLY A 663 11.29 -5.77 -0.79
N LEU A 664 11.15 -6.16 0.49
CA LEU A 664 11.25 -5.24 1.63
C LEU A 664 11.86 -5.97 2.85
N PHE A 665 13.16 -5.83 3.06
CA PHE A 665 13.76 -6.21 4.35
C PHE A 665 13.30 -5.22 5.41
N TRP A 666 12.76 -5.76 6.52
CA TRP A 666 12.49 -5.19 7.87
C TRP A 666 11.10 -5.53 8.44
N TRP A 667 10.34 -6.40 7.78
CA TRP A 667 9.42 -7.31 8.46
C TRP A 667 9.70 -8.72 7.96
N LYS A 668 9.97 -9.66 8.88
CA LYS A 668 9.99 -11.08 8.51
C LYS A 668 8.62 -11.39 7.87
N PRO A 669 8.55 -11.98 6.68
CA PRO A 669 7.29 -12.53 6.21
C PRO A 669 6.86 -13.57 7.24
N TYR A 670 5.64 -13.46 7.77
CA TYR A 670 5.03 -14.51 8.61
C TYR A 670 4.79 -15.84 7.85
N HIS A 671 5.25 -15.93 6.60
CA HIS A 671 5.19 -17.12 5.76
C HIS A 671 6.62 -17.46 5.32
N ASN A 672 7.24 -18.44 5.99
CA ASN A 672 8.25 -19.25 5.31
C ASN A 672 7.50 -19.97 4.19
N GLU A 673 7.67 -19.55 2.94
CA GLU A 673 7.16 -20.32 1.81
C GLU A 673 7.79 -21.72 1.87
N VAL A 674 6.95 -22.73 2.06
CA VAL A 674 7.40 -24.13 2.02
C VAL A 674 7.83 -24.42 0.59
N LEU A 675 9.12 -24.66 0.41
CA LEU A 675 9.68 -25.15 -0.85
C LEU A 675 9.07 -26.52 -1.13
N PHE A 676 8.63 -26.74 -2.37
CA PHE A 676 8.15 -28.05 -2.77
C PHE A 676 9.25 -29.11 -2.61
N SER A 677 8.93 -30.16 -1.85
CA SER A 677 9.80 -31.30 -1.55
C SER A 677 9.21 -32.63 -2.05
N GLY A 678 8.00 -32.62 -2.62
CA GLY A 678 7.38 -33.81 -3.20
C GLY A 678 5.98 -33.61 -3.79
N GLN A 679 5.45 -34.67 -4.40
CA GLN A 679 4.15 -34.67 -5.10
C GLN A 679 2.97 -34.36 -4.16
N ALA A 680 3.04 -34.79 -2.90
CA ALA A 680 2.00 -34.49 -1.92
C ALA A 680 1.88 -32.98 -1.64
N GLU A 681 3.00 -32.26 -1.52
CA GLU A 681 3.00 -30.81 -1.28
C GLU A 681 2.52 -30.04 -2.51
N LEU A 682 2.90 -30.50 -3.69
CA LEU A 682 2.40 -30.00 -4.96
C LEU A 682 0.87 -30.12 -5.02
N ALA A 683 0.35 -31.33 -4.76
CA ALA A 683 -1.07 -31.59 -4.77
C ALA A 683 -1.80 -30.72 -3.74
N ALA A 684 -1.28 -30.64 -2.51
CA ALA A 684 -1.84 -29.82 -1.45
C ALA A 684 -1.83 -28.32 -1.74
N ASN A 685 -0.84 -27.80 -2.48
CA ASN A 685 -0.75 -26.39 -2.81
C ASN A 685 -1.66 -25.97 -3.97
N TYR A 686 -1.78 -26.81 -4.99
CA TYR A 686 -2.56 -26.50 -6.21
C TYR A 686 -3.97 -27.10 -6.22
N GLY A 687 -4.32 -27.94 -5.24
CA GLY A 687 -5.65 -28.55 -5.19
C GLY A 687 -5.79 -29.75 -6.13
N LEU A 688 -4.70 -30.46 -6.44
CA LEU A 688 -4.70 -31.59 -7.40
C LEU A 688 -5.24 -32.86 -6.72
N THR A 689 -6.56 -33.03 -6.73
CA THR A 689 -7.26 -34.10 -6.00
C THR A 689 -6.85 -35.50 -6.47
N ALA A 690 -6.84 -35.76 -7.77
CA ALA A 690 -6.45 -37.06 -8.33
C ALA A 690 -5.00 -37.43 -8.00
N LEU A 691 -4.09 -36.45 -7.99
CA LEU A 691 -2.70 -36.66 -7.60
C LEU A 691 -2.60 -36.99 -6.10
N MET A 692 -3.28 -36.23 -5.25
CA MET A 692 -3.32 -36.50 -3.81
C MET A 692 -3.89 -37.90 -3.52
N GLU A 693 -4.96 -38.29 -4.21
CA GLU A 693 -5.56 -39.62 -4.06
C GLU A 693 -4.58 -40.72 -4.48
N ARG A 694 -3.87 -40.56 -5.60
CA ARG A 694 -2.86 -41.53 -6.05
C ARG A 694 -1.69 -41.63 -5.07
N VAL A 695 -1.20 -40.52 -4.54
CA VAL A 695 -0.14 -40.49 -3.53
C VAL A 695 -0.59 -41.24 -2.27
N LEU A 696 -1.82 -41.00 -1.79
CA LEU A 696 -2.36 -41.68 -0.62
C LEU A 696 -2.65 -43.18 -0.86
N LYS A 697 -3.05 -43.59 -2.08
CA LYS A 697 -3.33 -44.99 -2.47
C LYS A 697 -2.08 -45.81 -2.76
N LYS A 698 -1.21 -45.35 -3.68
CA LYS A 698 -0.04 -46.09 -4.19
C LYS A 698 1.01 -46.33 -3.11
N GLU A 699 1.13 -45.38 -2.19
CA GLU A 699 2.11 -45.45 -1.10
C GLU A 699 1.45 -45.82 0.24
N GLY A 700 0.23 -46.38 0.23
CA GLY A 700 -0.58 -46.74 1.40
C GLY A 700 -0.01 -47.82 2.34
N SER A 701 1.29 -48.15 2.26
CA SER A 701 1.94 -48.84 3.37
C SER A 701 1.86 -47.94 4.60
N TRP A 702 1.35 -48.46 5.72
CA TRP A 702 1.37 -47.78 7.01
C TRP A 702 2.74 -47.12 7.30
N ARG A 703 3.85 -47.71 6.83
CA ARG A 703 5.19 -47.15 6.97
C ARG A 703 5.39 -45.83 6.23
N TYR A 704 4.84 -45.68 5.03
CA TYR A 704 4.94 -44.45 4.26
C TYR A 704 3.97 -43.38 4.77
N LEU A 705 2.70 -43.71 5.06
CA LEU A 705 1.80 -42.75 5.71
C LEU A 705 2.37 -42.29 7.06
N LYS A 706 2.99 -43.21 7.81
CA LYS A 706 3.76 -42.87 9.00
C LYS A 706 4.94 -41.96 8.66
N ALA A 707 5.74 -42.21 7.63
CA ALA A 707 6.85 -41.33 7.24
C ALA A 707 6.38 -39.94 6.76
N LEU A 708 5.39 -39.88 5.87
CA LEU A 708 4.76 -38.68 5.32
C LEU A 708 4.19 -37.79 6.43
N PHE A 709 3.65 -38.39 7.51
CA PHE A 709 3.14 -37.67 8.68
C PHE A 709 4.13 -37.57 9.87
N ALA A 710 5.31 -38.21 9.82
CA ALA A 710 6.26 -38.26 10.94
C ALA A 710 7.62 -37.58 10.69
N GLN A 711 7.98 -37.20 9.46
CA GLN A 711 9.35 -36.74 9.16
C GLN A 711 9.61 -35.22 9.21
N ALA A 712 8.61 -34.37 9.42
CA ALA A 712 8.84 -32.92 9.56
C ALA A 712 8.08 -32.32 10.75
N PRO A 713 8.56 -31.22 11.37
CA PRO A 713 7.77 -30.46 12.32
C PRO A 713 6.52 -29.91 11.60
N GLY A 714 5.36 -30.49 11.90
CA GLY A 714 4.09 -30.16 11.24
C GLY A 714 3.75 -31.17 10.15
N SER A 715 2.48 -31.32 9.80
CA SER A 715 2.08 -32.14 8.65
C SER A 715 1.94 -31.20 7.44
N PRO A 716 3.04 -30.72 6.80
CA PRO A 716 3.04 -29.52 5.95
C PRO A 716 1.90 -29.49 4.93
N HIS A 717 1.58 -30.64 4.34
CA HIS A 717 0.44 -30.85 3.46
C HIS A 717 -0.92 -30.34 4.00
N LEU A 718 -1.24 -30.64 5.26
CA LEU A 718 -2.48 -30.24 5.90
C LEU A 718 -2.50 -28.72 6.15
N GLN A 719 -1.37 -28.14 6.58
CA GLN A 719 -1.23 -26.68 6.71
C GLN A 719 -1.32 -25.97 5.36
N ILE A 720 -0.68 -26.49 4.32
CA ILE A 720 -0.68 -25.92 2.96
C ILE A 720 -2.09 -25.97 2.37
N ALA A 721 -2.76 -27.13 2.44
CA ALA A 721 -4.14 -27.26 1.96
C ALA A 721 -5.10 -26.33 2.71
N ALA A 722 -4.89 -26.14 4.02
CA ALA A 722 -5.65 -25.19 4.82
C ALA A 722 -5.37 -23.73 4.46
N GLU A 723 -4.10 -23.38 4.24
CA GLU A 723 -3.67 -22.05 3.79
C GLU A 723 -4.20 -21.69 2.40
N LYS A 724 -4.38 -22.68 1.52
CA LYS A 724 -4.91 -22.49 0.17
C LYS A 724 -6.42 -22.71 0.04
N GLY A 725 -7.07 -23.16 1.10
CA GLY A 725 -8.51 -23.42 1.13
C GLY A 725 -8.96 -24.65 0.35
N HIS A 726 -8.07 -25.61 0.06
CA HIS A 726 -8.37 -26.81 -0.73
C HIS A 726 -9.08 -27.88 0.11
N VAL A 727 -10.38 -27.66 0.34
CA VAL A 727 -11.26 -28.51 1.15
C VAL A 727 -11.21 -30.01 0.79
N PRO A 728 -11.35 -30.44 -0.49
CA PRO A 728 -11.31 -31.87 -0.82
C PRO A 728 -10.00 -32.55 -0.42
N ILE A 729 -8.88 -31.83 -0.48
CA ILE A 729 -7.58 -32.34 -0.03
C ILE A 729 -7.52 -32.44 1.50
N LEU A 730 -8.06 -31.45 2.22
CA LEU A 730 -8.16 -31.51 3.68
C LEU A 730 -8.95 -32.75 4.13
N GLU A 731 -10.10 -33.01 3.52
CA GLU A 731 -10.91 -34.19 3.81
C GLU A 731 -10.16 -35.51 3.55
N MET A 732 -9.47 -35.62 2.40
CA MET A 732 -8.66 -36.80 2.08
C MET A 732 -7.53 -37.02 3.08
N LEU A 733 -6.80 -35.96 3.47
CA LEU A 733 -5.72 -36.03 4.44
C LEU A 733 -6.24 -36.43 5.83
N LEU A 734 -7.34 -35.84 6.29
CA LEU A 734 -7.98 -36.15 7.57
C LEU A 734 -8.52 -37.58 7.63
N LYS A 735 -9.17 -38.05 6.55
CA LYS A 735 -9.63 -39.45 6.41
C LYS A 735 -8.47 -40.43 6.53
N ASN A 736 -7.29 -40.08 6.01
CA ASN A 736 -6.06 -40.88 6.09
C ASN A 736 -5.24 -40.62 7.38
N LYS A 737 -5.88 -40.12 8.45
CA LYS A 737 -5.30 -39.94 9.79
C LYS A 737 -4.14 -38.92 9.85
N ALA A 738 -4.14 -37.91 8.98
CA ALA A 738 -3.27 -36.76 9.16
C ALA A 738 -3.51 -36.12 10.53
N ARG A 739 -2.42 -35.72 11.20
CA ARG A 739 -2.47 -35.17 12.55
C ARG A 739 -3.01 -33.74 12.52
N ILE A 740 -4.30 -33.58 12.81
CA ILE A 740 -5.02 -32.29 12.69
C ILE A 740 -4.42 -31.14 13.52
N ASN A 741 -3.85 -31.46 14.67
CA ASN A 741 -3.24 -30.49 15.60
C ASN A 741 -1.71 -30.42 15.51
N SER A 742 -1.12 -30.94 14.43
CA SER A 742 0.32 -30.78 14.16
C SER A 742 0.69 -29.31 14.06
N LYS A 743 1.82 -28.93 14.65
CA LYS A 743 2.36 -27.56 14.61
C LYS A 743 3.59 -27.49 13.71
N ASP A 744 3.66 -26.48 12.86
CA ASP A 744 4.83 -26.20 12.03
C ASP A 744 6.00 -25.61 12.84
N SER A 745 7.08 -25.21 12.16
CA SER A 745 8.25 -24.58 12.79
C SER A 745 7.96 -23.25 13.49
N LEU A 746 6.83 -22.60 13.20
CA LEU A 746 6.33 -21.38 13.84
C LEU A 746 5.26 -21.68 14.91
N GLY A 747 4.95 -22.95 15.16
CA GLY A 747 3.91 -23.36 16.10
C GLY A 747 2.49 -23.32 15.52
N ARG A 748 2.33 -23.06 14.21
CA ARG A 748 1.02 -22.93 13.54
C ARG A 748 0.40 -24.27 13.22
N THR A 749 -0.89 -24.41 13.52
CA THR A 749 -1.73 -25.55 13.10
C THR A 749 -2.41 -25.25 11.76
N ALA A 750 -3.01 -26.26 11.13
CA ALA A 750 -3.82 -26.05 9.92
C ALA A 750 -4.94 -25.03 10.14
N LEU A 751 -5.54 -25.01 11.34
CA LEU A 751 -6.57 -24.04 11.71
C LEU A 751 -6.04 -22.59 11.69
N HIS A 752 -4.80 -22.36 12.14
CA HIS A 752 -4.17 -21.03 12.04
C HIS A 752 -4.01 -20.61 10.58
N CYS A 753 -3.53 -21.51 9.72
CA CYS A 753 -3.32 -21.22 8.31
C CYS A 753 -4.64 -20.87 7.59
N ALA A 754 -5.70 -21.66 7.79
CA ALA A 754 -7.01 -21.38 7.22
C ALA A 754 -7.63 -20.08 7.78
N ALA A 755 -7.48 -19.83 9.08
CA ALA A 755 -8.00 -18.63 9.72
C ALA A 755 -7.27 -17.35 9.27
N THR A 756 -5.95 -17.44 9.05
CA THR A 756 -5.12 -16.33 8.54
C THR A 756 -5.54 -15.89 7.14
N GLN A 757 -6.04 -16.81 6.31
CA GLN A 757 -6.45 -16.53 4.93
C GLN A 757 -7.97 -16.37 4.78
N GLY A 758 -8.73 -16.51 5.88
CA GLY A 758 -10.18 -16.34 5.88
C GLY A 758 -10.95 -17.45 5.18
N HIS A 759 -10.35 -18.64 5.00
CA HIS A 759 -10.98 -19.77 4.32
C HIS A 759 -12.00 -20.48 5.23
N LEU A 760 -13.18 -19.88 5.41
CA LEU A 760 -14.23 -20.38 6.30
C LEU A 760 -14.60 -21.86 6.06
N PRO A 761 -14.75 -22.38 4.83
CA PRO A 761 -15.02 -23.81 4.61
C PRO A 761 -13.93 -24.73 5.16
N ALA A 762 -12.65 -24.34 5.01
CA ALA A 762 -11.51 -25.07 5.57
C ALA A 762 -11.48 -24.99 7.10
N VAL A 763 -11.77 -23.82 7.67
CA VAL A 763 -11.91 -23.63 9.13
C VAL A 763 -13.03 -24.52 9.68
N THR A 764 -14.17 -24.57 9.01
CA THR A 764 -15.35 -25.35 9.40
C THR A 764 -15.00 -26.84 9.49
N ILE A 765 -14.47 -27.42 8.42
CA ILE A 765 -14.09 -28.84 8.36
C ILE A 765 -13.01 -29.19 9.39
N LEU A 766 -12.03 -28.32 9.60
CA LEU A 766 -10.99 -28.55 10.60
C LEU A 766 -11.58 -28.59 12.02
N VAL A 767 -12.47 -27.65 12.36
CA VAL A 767 -13.12 -27.62 13.68
C VAL A 767 -14.03 -28.83 13.88
N GLU A 768 -14.85 -29.17 12.87
CA GLU A 768 -15.74 -30.34 12.91
C GLU A 768 -14.98 -31.67 13.05
N ASN A 769 -13.75 -31.74 12.51
CA ASN A 769 -12.87 -32.91 12.65
C ASN A 769 -11.98 -32.87 13.91
N GLY A 770 -12.27 -31.98 14.87
CA GLY A 770 -11.62 -31.95 16.19
C GLY A 770 -10.31 -31.14 16.27
N ALA A 771 -10.16 -30.11 15.42
CA ALA A 771 -9.08 -29.15 15.58
C ALA A 771 -9.25 -28.38 16.90
N ARG A 772 -8.15 -28.24 17.65
CA ARG A 772 -8.12 -27.47 18.90
C ARG A 772 -8.10 -25.98 18.57
N ILE A 773 -9.20 -25.31 18.91
CA ILE A 773 -9.48 -23.91 18.56
C ILE A 773 -8.45 -22.95 19.18
N ASP A 774 -8.17 -23.09 20.47
CA ASP A 774 -7.25 -22.22 21.21
C ASP A 774 -5.79 -22.74 21.24
N CYS A 775 -5.36 -23.43 20.19
CA CYS A 775 -3.93 -23.72 20.05
C CYS A 775 -3.16 -22.41 19.87
N GLU A 776 -2.02 -22.28 20.55
CA GLU A 776 -1.12 -21.12 20.39
C GLU A 776 0.06 -21.42 19.47
N THR A 777 0.46 -20.43 18.69
CA THR A 777 1.73 -20.37 17.96
C THR A 777 2.91 -20.13 18.90
N LYS A 778 4.15 -20.11 18.37
CA LYS A 778 5.33 -19.72 19.16
C LYS A 778 5.29 -18.27 19.65
N ASP A 779 4.56 -17.41 18.95
CA ASP A 779 4.32 -16.01 19.32
C ASP A 779 3.03 -15.85 20.15
N GLU A 780 2.56 -16.94 20.79
CA GLU A 780 1.38 -16.98 21.67
C GLU A 780 0.05 -16.59 21.00
N GLY A 781 0.01 -16.45 19.67
CA GLY A 781 -1.22 -16.14 18.92
C GLY A 781 -2.07 -17.38 18.62
N THR A 782 -3.39 -17.26 18.71
CA THR A 782 -4.41 -18.27 18.37
C THR A 782 -4.90 -18.16 16.92
N ALA A 783 -5.77 -19.08 16.48
CA ALA A 783 -6.45 -18.97 15.19
C ALA A 783 -7.40 -17.75 15.13
N LEU A 784 -8.07 -17.43 16.24
CA LEU A 784 -8.90 -16.22 16.38
C LEU A 784 -8.06 -14.96 16.18
N ASP A 785 -6.90 -14.90 16.83
CA ASP A 785 -5.95 -13.80 16.69
C ASP A 785 -5.56 -13.53 15.23
N ALA A 786 -5.25 -14.59 14.49
CA ALA A 786 -4.84 -14.49 13.09
C ALA A 786 -5.99 -14.00 12.18
N ALA A 787 -7.21 -14.49 12.40
CA ALA A 787 -8.39 -14.03 11.66
C ALA A 787 -8.73 -12.56 11.97
N VAL A 788 -8.59 -12.14 13.23
CA VAL A 788 -8.82 -10.75 13.65
C VAL A 788 -7.79 -9.79 13.07
N GLU A 789 -6.51 -10.15 13.13
CA GLU A 789 -5.41 -9.36 12.54
C GLU A 789 -5.61 -9.12 11.03
N ARG A 790 -6.10 -10.15 10.31
CA ARG A 790 -6.32 -10.09 8.87
C ARG A 790 -7.68 -9.51 8.48
N GLY A 791 -8.61 -9.36 9.42
CA GLY A 791 -9.92 -8.73 9.19
C GLY A 791 -11.02 -9.67 8.69
N HIS A 792 -10.90 -10.99 8.90
CA HIS A 792 -11.83 -11.99 8.36
C HIS A 792 -13.07 -12.17 9.25
N TYR A 793 -14.05 -11.25 9.13
CA TYR A 793 -15.24 -11.19 9.99
C TYR A 793 -15.99 -12.51 10.14
N GLU A 794 -16.37 -13.16 9.03
CA GLU A 794 -17.15 -14.40 9.06
C GLU A 794 -16.39 -15.54 9.75
N THR A 795 -15.07 -15.60 9.58
CA THR A 795 -14.20 -16.57 10.25
C THR A 795 -14.08 -16.29 11.74
N VAL A 796 -13.95 -15.02 12.14
CA VAL A 796 -13.92 -14.61 13.56
C VAL A 796 -15.25 -14.98 14.23
N HIS A 797 -16.37 -14.62 13.60
CA HIS A 797 -17.70 -14.96 14.09
C HIS A 797 -17.87 -16.48 14.27
N TYR A 798 -17.50 -17.28 13.27
CA TYR A 798 -17.56 -18.73 13.35
C TYR A 798 -16.70 -19.29 14.49
N LEU A 799 -15.44 -18.87 14.61
CA LEU A 799 -14.55 -19.32 15.68
C LEU A 799 -15.11 -19.00 17.08
N LEU A 800 -15.68 -17.81 17.27
CA LEU A 800 -16.34 -17.41 18.52
C LEU A 800 -17.57 -18.29 18.80
N THR A 801 -18.39 -18.59 17.79
CA THR A 801 -19.55 -19.50 17.95
C THR A 801 -19.15 -20.92 18.31
N CYS A 802 -17.96 -21.35 17.89
CA CYS A 802 -17.38 -22.64 18.26
C CYS A 802 -16.67 -22.64 19.62
N GLY A 803 -16.72 -21.52 20.37
CA GLY A 803 -16.17 -21.40 21.71
C GLY A 803 -14.70 -20.99 21.78
N ALA A 804 -14.16 -20.30 20.75
CA ALA A 804 -12.83 -19.68 20.84
C ALA A 804 -12.76 -18.68 22.00
N ASN A 805 -11.62 -18.63 22.70
CA ASN A 805 -11.43 -17.63 23.74
C ASN A 805 -11.35 -16.22 23.13
N VAL A 806 -12.36 -15.40 23.38
CA VAL A 806 -12.48 -14.02 22.90
C VAL A 806 -11.26 -13.14 23.26
N ASN A 807 -10.56 -13.49 24.35
CA ASN A 807 -9.38 -12.77 24.85
C ASN A 807 -8.04 -13.33 24.34
N GLY A 808 -8.03 -14.39 23.54
CA GLY A 808 -6.80 -15.05 23.07
C GLY A 808 -6.23 -16.05 24.07
N GLY A 809 -5.02 -16.56 23.81
CA GLY A 809 -4.38 -17.68 24.52
C GLY A 809 -4.24 -17.57 26.05
N LYS A 810 -3.79 -18.65 26.70
CA LYS A 810 -3.59 -18.81 28.16
C LYS A 810 -2.50 -17.92 28.74
N THR A 811 -1.48 -17.57 27.96
CA THR A 811 -0.36 -16.72 28.38
C THR A 811 -0.53 -15.29 27.87
N ALA A 812 -1.73 -14.73 28.02
CA ALA A 812 -1.96 -13.31 27.88
C ALA A 812 -1.15 -12.51 28.93
N THR A 813 0.16 -12.45 28.77
CA THR A 813 0.87 -11.22 29.11
C THR A 813 0.20 -10.15 28.25
N ALA A 814 -0.12 -9.01 28.85
CA ALA A 814 -0.97 -7.95 28.27
C ALA A 814 -0.51 -7.36 26.92
N LYS A 815 0.46 -7.97 26.23
CA LYS A 815 1.11 -7.45 25.04
C LYS A 815 0.25 -7.46 23.76
N THR A 816 -0.76 -8.32 23.58
CA THR A 816 -1.78 -8.16 22.50
C THR A 816 -3.00 -9.10 22.63
N SER A 817 -4.16 -8.64 23.10
CA SER A 817 -5.42 -9.38 22.95
C SER A 817 -5.98 -9.32 21.51
N PRO A 818 -6.93 -10.18 21.11
CA PRO A 818 -7.63 -10.05 19.83
C PRO A 818 -8.29 -8.67 19.67
N LEU A 819 -8.90 -8.13 20.73
CA LEU A 819 -9.45 -6.77 20.72
C LEU A 819 -8.37 -5.73 20.41
N MET A 820 -7.20 -5.84 21.03
CA MET A 820 -6.06 -4.95 20.74
C MET A 820 -5.61 -5.04 19.28
N LYS A 821 -5.62 -6.23 18.68
CA LYS A 821 -5.29 -6.42 17.26
C LYS A 821 -6.34 -5.78 16.35
N ALA A 822 -7.62 -5.97 16.64
CA ALA A 822 -8.71 -5.34 15.89
C ALA A 822 -8.58 -3.80 15.91
N ILE A 823 -8.24 -3.22 17.07
CA ILE A 823 -8.05 -1.76 17.20
C ILE A 823 -6.77 -1.31 16.47
N ARG A 824 -5.64 -2.00 16.68
CA ARG A 824 -4.35 -1.71 16.02
C ARG A 824 -4.51 -1.65 14.50
N TRP A 825 -5.23 -2.60 13.92
CA TRP A 825 -5.45 -2.72 12.48
C TRP A 825 -6.66 -1.93 11.97
N ASN A 826 -7.32 -1.10 12.80
CA ASN A 826 -8.50 -0.30 12.45
C ASN A 826 -9.66 -1.13 11.86
N ARG A 827 -10.14 -2.12 12.62
CA ARG A 827 -11.23 -3.02 12.21
C ARG A 827 -12.46 -2.80 13.12
N PRO A 828 -13.22 -1.69 12.97
CA PRO A 828 -14.27 -1.31 13.91
C PRO A 828 -15.40 -2.36 14.02
N GLU A 829 -15.73 -3.06 12.92
CA GLU A 829 -16.74 -4.13 12.92
C GLU A 829 -16.30 -5.33 13.76
N LEU A 830 -14.99 -5.65 13.76
CA LEU A 830 -14.43 -6.70 14.60
C LEU A 830 -14.28 -6.26 16.06
N VAL A 831 -13.96 -4.98 16.30
CA VAL A 831 -13.98 -4.40 17.66
C VAL A 831 -15.39 -4.53 18.24
N LYS A 832 -16.42 -4.22 17.44
CA LYS A 832 -17.82 -4.38 17.81
C LYS A 832 -18.15 -5.82 18.18
N LEU A 833 -17.83 -6.75 17.28
CA LEU A 833 -18.08 -8.18 17.46
C LEU A 833 -17.37 -8.73 18.71
N LEU A 834 -16.06 -8.49 18.86
CA LEU A 834 -15.29 -9.02 20.00
C LEU A 834 -15.82 -8.51 21.35
N LEU A 835 -16.23 -7.24 21.41
CA LEU A 835 -16.83 -6.68 22.62
C LEU A 835 -18.26 -7.20 22.87
N GLU A 836 -19.06 -7.50 21.84
CA GLU A 836 -20.35 -8.20 22.00
C GLU A 836 -20.17 -9.60 22.60
N TRP A 837 -19.05 -10.26 22.29
CA TRP A 837 -18.68 -11.56 22.82
C TRP A 837 -17.89 -11.51 24.14
N GLY A 838 -17.80 -10.32 24.77
CA GLY A 838 -17.22 -10.16 26.11
C GLY A 838 -15.69 -10.07 26.16
N ALA A 839 -15.04 -9.51 25.13
CA ALA A 839 -13.62 -9.18 25.18
C ALA A 839 -13.30 -8.20 26.33
N ASP A 840 -12.17 -8.42 27.02
CA ASP A 840 -11.66 -7.52 28.07
C ASP A 840 -11.26 -6.17 27.45
N ASP A 841 -11.88 -5.11 27.94
CA ASP A 841 -11.71 -3.72 27.50
C ASP A 841 -10.60 -2.97 28.25
N ARG A 842 -9.98 -3.59 29.26
CA ARG A 842 -8.91 -2.96 30.06
C ARG A 842 -7.59 -2.92 29.30
N LEU A 843 -7.18 -1.72 28.87
CA LEU A 843 -5.94 -1.50 28.11
C LEU A 843 -4.77 -1.14 29.05
N GLY A 844 -3.63 -1.82 28.89
CA GLY A 844 -2.40 -1.50 29.63
C GLY A 844 -1.82 -0.13 29.24
N THR A 845 -1.31 0.63 30.22
CA THR A 845 -0.82 2.02 30.02
C THR A 845 0.32 2.14 29.00
N LYS A 846 1.16 1.11 28.86
CA LYS A 846 2.30 1.09 27.92
C LYS A 846 1.89 0.80 26.48
N ASP A 847 0.79 0.08 26.27
CA ASP A 847 0.35 -0.34 24.93
C ASP A 847 -0.39 0.80 24.23
N PHE A 848 -1.07 1.65 25.00
CA PHE A 848 -1.83 2.78 24.49
C PHE A 848 -0.96 3.90 23.90
N GLU A 849 0.13 4.26 24.57
CA GLU A 849 1.01 5.37 24.16
C GLU A 849 1.72 5.13 22.81
N TYR A 850 2.00 3.85 22.50
CA TYR A 850 2.71 3.41 21.30
C TYR A 850 1.78 3.01 20.14
N TYR A 851 0.67 2.30 20.40
CA TYR A 851 -0.17 1.71 19.33
C TYR A 851 -1.48 2.47 19.02
N PHE A 852 -2.08 3.17 20.00
CA PHE A 852 -3.46 3.69 19.88
C PHE A 852 -3.56 5.13 19.40
N ALA A 853 -2.51 5.89 19.63
CA ALA A 853 -2.53 7.33 19.47
C ALA A 853 -2.89 7.91 18.08
N PRO A 854 -2.65 7.22 16.94
CA PRO A 854 -3.09 7.70 15.63
C PRO A 854 -4.60 7.55 15.39
N LYS A 855 -5.32 6.77 16.21
CA LYS A 855 -6.73 6.36 16.00
C LYS A 855 -7.63 6.64 17.22
N LEU A 856 -7.16 7.50 18.14
CA LEU A 856 -7.80 7.84 19.41
C LEU A 856 -9.25 8.32 19.25
N ARG A 857 -9.52 9.10 18.21
CA ARG A 857 -10.87 9.62 17.89
C ARG A 857 -11.88 8.50 17.62
N ALA A 858 -11.55 7.55 16.76
CA ALA A 858 -12.44 6.45 16.39
C ALA A 858 -12.77 5.56 17.60
N PHE A 859 -11.81 5.38 18.50
CA PHE A 859 -12.02 4.70 19.77
C PHE A 859 -13.00 5.44 20.68
N ILE A 860 -12.85 6.77 20.84
CA ILE A 860 -13.75 7.60 21.66
C ILE A 860 -15.17 7.62 21.09
N GLU A 861 -15.32 7.80 19.77
CA GLU A 861 -16.62 7.84 19.09
C GLU A 861 -17.35 6.49 19.22
N TYR A 862 -16.64 5.37 19.07
CA TYR A 862 -17.20 4.02 19.24
C TYR A 862 -17.64 3.72 20.70
N PHE A 863 -16.82 4.10 21.69
CA PHE A 863 -17.20 3.96 23.11
C PHE A 863 -18.42 4.83 23.45
N ALA A 864 -18.58 5.99 22.83
CA ALA A 864 -19.78 6.84 22.97
C ALA A 864 -21.06 6.15 22.53
N GLU A 865 -20.98 5.44 21.40
CA GLU A 865 -22.14 4.86 20.72
C GLU A 865 -22.60 3.55 21.37
N LYS A 866 -21.66 2.68 21.78
CA LYS A 866 -21.99 1.32 22.25
C LYS A 866 -22.60 1.26 23.64
N PHE A 867 -22.22 2.19 24.49
CA PHE A 867 -22.42 2.04 25.92
C PHE A 867 -23.67 2.79 26.42
N CYS A 868 -24.22 3.77 25.68
CA CYS A 868 -25.36 4.58 26.14
C CYS A 868 -25.19 5.08 27.61
N ILE A 869 -23.96 5.27 28.07
CA ILE A 869 -23.71 5.51 29.48
C ILE A 869 -23.94 6.98 29.78
N THR A 870 -24.75 7.24 30.80
CA THR A 870 -24.74 8.50 31.53
C THR A 870 -23.30 8.93 31.87
N PRO A 871 -22.96 10.23 31.84
CA PRO A 871 -21.60 10.78 32.07
C PRO A 871 -20.81 10.23 33.28
N SER A 872 -21.45 9.57 34.23
CA SER A 872 -20.89 9.04 35.47
C SER A 872 -19.94 7.84 35.33
N HIS A 873 -20.10 6.91 34.39
CA HIS A 873 -19.16 5.77 34.26
C HIS A 873 -17.96 6.08 33.35
N PHE A 874 -18.03 7.17 32.57
CA PHE A 874 -16.90 7.63 31.76
C PHE A 874 -15.66 7.99 32.61
N ARG A 875 -15.86 8.20 33.92
CA ARG A 875 -14.87 8.60 34.91
C ARG A 875 -13.87 7.49 35.28
N ASP A 876 -14.26 6.22 35.20
CA ASP A 876 -13.50 5.10 35.76
C ASP A 876 -12.99 4.09 34.70
N GLU A 877 -13.57 4.08 33.49
CA GLU A 877 -13.28 3.04 32.47
C GLU A 877 -12.19 3.41 31.44
N ILE A 878 -11.89 4.71 31.23
CA ILE A 878 -10.84 5.18 30.29
C ILE A 878 -9.59 5.70 31.05
N ASP A 879 -9.50 5.40 32.34
CA ASP A 879 -8.29 5.66 33.12
C ASP A 879 -7.20 4.66 32.73
N PHE A 880 -6.26 5.11 31.89
CA PHE A 880 -5.04 4.35 31.57
C PHE A 880 -4.05 4.51 32.74
N GLY A 881 -4.41 3.94 33.89
CA GLY A 881 -3.72 4.14 35.15
C GLY A 881 -3.98 5.55 35.70
N LYS A 882 -2.95 6.38 35.82
CA LYS A 882 -3.10 7.79 36.25
C LYS A 882 -3.29 8.76 35.07
N THR A 883 -3.16 8.32 33.81
CA THR A 883 -3.19 9.19 32.62
C THR A 883 -4.51 9.05 31.87
N THR A 884 -5.20 10.15 31.58
CA THR A 884 -6.50 10.14 30.88
C THR A 884 -6.40 10.25 29.36
N ALA A 885 -7.46 9.90 28.63
CA ALA A 885 -7.54 10.15 27.18
C ALA A 885 -7.33 11.63 26.81
N LEU A 886 -7.77 12.57 27.66
CA LEU A 886 -7.57 14.00 27.44
C LEU A 886 -6.10 14.40 27.49
N HIS A 887 -5.31 13.84 28.43
CA HIS A 887 -3.86 14.04 28.49
C HIS A 887 -3.18 13.65 27.17
N LEU A 888 -3.59 12.52 26.59
CA LEU A 888 -3.02 11.97 25.36
C LEU A 888 -3.48 12.68 24.09
N ALA A 889 -4.72 13.16 24.06
CA ALA A 889 -5.17 14.02 22.98
C ALA A 889 -4.39 15.35 22.98
N CYS A 890 -4.11 15.90 24.17
CA CYS A 890 -3.40 17.17 24.36
C CYS A 890 -1.90 17.10 24.05
N ILE A 891 -1.20 16.02 24.43
CA ILE A 891 0.23 15.87 24.11
C ILE A 891 0.48 15.78 22.59
N ARG A 892 -0.47 15.22 21.82
CA ARG A 892 -0.38 15.14 20.35
C ARG A 892 -0.97 16.34 19.63
N GLY A 893 -1.96 17.00 20.23
CA GLY A 893 -2.70 18.10 19.63
C GLY A 893 -3.84 17.63 18.71
N ASP A 894 -4.48 16.50 19.02
CA ASP A 894 -5.65 16.00 18.27
C ASP A 894 -6.89 16.84 18.63
N LEU A 895 -7.14 17.88 17.84
CA LEU A 895 -8.20 18.86 18.08
C LEU A 895 -9.60 18.23 18.02
N ALA A 896 -9.78 17.19 17.20
CA ALA A 896 -11.07 16.53 17.04
C ALA A 896 -11.39 15.69 18.28
N ALA A 897 -10.44 14.88 18.76
CA ALA A 897 -10.60 14.12 19.99
C ALA A 897 -10.81 15.03 21.22
N ILE A 898 -10.06 16.15 21.30
CA ILE A 898 -10.22 17.14 22.39
C ILE A 898 -11.63 17.74 22.38
N ARG A 899 -12.15 18.14 21.21
CA ARG A 899 -13.51 18.68 21.10
C ARG A 899 -14.57 17.67 21.54
N THR A 900 -14.42 16.42 21.14
CA THR A 900 -15.34 15.35 21.53
C THR A 900 -15.30 15.11 23.04
N LEU A 901 -14.12 15.09 23.66
CA LEU A 901 -13.95 14.85 25.10
C LEU A 901 -14.38 16.04 25.99
N LEU A 902 -14.29 17.26 25.47
CA LEU A 902 -14.74 18.48 26.18
C LEU A 902 -16.25 18.73 26.06
N ASP A 903 -16.99 17.90 25.31
CA ASP A 903 -18.43 17.96 25.25
C ASP A 903 -19.04 17.74 26.67
N PRO A 904 -19.92 18.64 27.15
CA PRO A 904 -20.50 18.56 28.49
C PRO A 904 -21.15 17.21 28.82
N LYS A 905 -21.56 16.43 27.82
CA LYS A 905 -22.16 15.10 27.99
C LYS A 905 -21.24 14.09 28.69
N TRP A 906 -19.93 14.32 28.74
CA TRP A 906 -18.96 13.38 29.30
C TRP A 906 -18.59 13.63 30.77
N SER A 907 -18.97 14.78 31.35
CA SER A 907 -18.67 15.14 32.75
C SER A 907 -17.21 14.85 33.19
N LEU A 908 -16.24 15.10 32.30
CA LEU A 908 -14.82 14.84 32.53
C LEU A 908 -14.21 15.87 33.49
N ASP A 909 -13.37 15.42 34.43
CA ASP A 909 -12.52 16.31 35.21
C ASP A 909 -11.33 16.78 34.33
N VAL A 910 -11.46 17.98 33.77
CA VAL A 910 -10.47 18.60 32.88
C VAL A 910 -9.16 18.98 33.59
N ASN A 911 -9.17 19.07 34.93
CA ASN A 911 -8.01 19.43 35.75
C ASN A 911 -7.37 18.23 36.44
N ARG A 912 -7.83 17.01 36.17
CA ARG A 912 -7.26 15.78 36.72
C ARG A 912 -5.76 15.73 36.42
N GLN A 913 -4.97 15.44 37.44
CA GLN A 913 -3.51 15.34 37.33
C GLN A 913 -3.08 13.89 37.09
N ASP A 914 -2.08 13.72 36.21
CA ASP A 914 -1.50 12.41 35.91
C ASP A 914 -0.56 11.89 37.01
N GLY A 915 0.17 10.80 36.74
CA GLY A 915 1.11 10.21 37.70
C GLY A 915 2.27 11.13 38.13
N TYR A 916 2.49 12.22 37.40
CA TYR A 916 3.52 13.22 37.63
C TYR A 916 2.95 14.56 38.13
N GLY A 917 1.64 14.63 38.37
CA GLY A 917 0.98 15.89 38.75
C GLY A 917 0.63 16.77 37.54
N ASN A 918 0.84 16.32 36.30
CA ASN A 918 0.56 17.14 35.12
C ASN A 918 -0.93 17.10 34.80
N THR A 919 -1.53 18.26 34.52
CA THR A 919 -2.86 18.33 33.89
C THR A 919 -2.74 18.20 32.36
N ALA A 920 -3.86 18.02 31.66
CA ALA A 920 -3.88 18.02 30.20
C ALA A 920 -3.28 19.32 29.61
N LEU A 921 -3.45 20.45 30.31
CA LEU A 921 -2.88 21.73 29.92
C LEU A 921 -1.35 21.76 30.06
N HIS A 922 -0.77 21.11 31.08
CA HIS A 922 0.68 20.96 31.21
C HIS A 922 1.28 20.21 30.01
N LEU A 923 0.62 19.13 29.55
CA LEU A 923 1.10 18.34 28.41
C LEU A 923 0.94 19.07 27.07
N ALA A 924 -0.16 19.80 26.89
CA ALA A 924 -0.35 20.66 25.72
C ALA A 924 0.72 21.77 25.66
N ALA A 925 1.06 22.36 26.82
CA ALA A 925 2.11 23.37 26.95
C ALA A 925 3.51 22.78 26.69
N CYS A 926 3.81 21.60 27.24
CA CYS A 926 5.04 20.86 26.99
C CYS A 926 5.25 20.57 25.49
N GLY A 927 4.20 20.11 24.81
CA GLY A 927 4.22 19.74 23.39
C GLY A 927 4.12 20.91 22.41
N GLY A 928 3.98 22.15 22.88
CA GLY A 928 3.82 23.34 22.02
C GLY A 928 2.50 23.38 21.25
N LYS A 929 1.45 22.71 21.73
CA LYS A 929 0.19 22.50 21.00
C LYS A 929 -0.77 23.67 21.20
N LEU A 930 -0.45 24.82 20.62
CA LEU A 930 -1.19 26.08 20.81
C LEU A 930 -2.71 25.97 20.60
N GLN A 931 -3.16 25.27 19.54
CA GLN A 931 -4.60 25.13 19.26
C GLN A 931 -5.32 24.22 20.27
N ALA A 932 -4.66 23.17 20.75
CA ALA A 932 -5.19 22.34 21.82
C ALA A 932 -5.33 23.13 23.13
N MET A 933 -4.34 23.97 23.45
CA MET A 933 -4.39 24.86 24.62
C MET A 933 -5.50 25.89 24.51
N ARG A 934 -5.69 26.50 23.33
CA ARG A 934 -6.81 27.41 23.08
C ARG A 934 -8.15 26.75 23.32
N LEU A 935 -8.33 25.52 22.82
CA LEU A 935 -9.56 24.75 23.04
C LEU A 935 -9.79 24.41 24.51
N LEU A 936 -8.74 24.04 25.25
CA LEU A 936 -8.85 23.80 26.69
C LEU A 936 -9.21 25.09 27.45
N LEU A 937 -8.51 26.19 27.19
CA LEU A 937 -8.71 27.47 27.88
C LEU A 937 -10.00 28.20 27.48
N MET A 938 -10.69 27.77 26.42
CA MET A 938 -12.07 28.18 26.13
C MET A 938 -13.08 27.59 27.13
N ASN A 939 -12.72 26.50 27.81
CA ASN A 939 -13.56 25.91 28.84
C ASN A 939 -13.26 26.60 30.20
N PRO A 940 -14.23 27.26 30.84
CA PRO A 940 -14.02 28.02 32.07
C PRO A 940 -13.62 27.15 33.27
N SER A 941 -13.82 25.84 33.18
CA SER A 941 -13.46 24.88 34.23
C SER A 941 -11.97 24.54 34.25
N VAL A 942 -11.19 24.92 33.23
CA VAL A 942 -9.75 24.62 33.17
C VAL A 942 -8.97 25.62 34.02
N ASP A 943 -8.19 25.11 34.98
CA ASP A 943 -7.36 25.92 35.87
C ASP A 943 -5.90 25.96 35.36
N PRO A 944 -5.42 27.12 34.88
CA PRO A 944 -4.05 27.27 34.40
C PRO A 944 -3.01 27.48 35.52
N SER A 945 -3.45 27.68 36.78
CA SER A 945 -2.57 27.95 37.93
C SER A 945 -2.01 26.70 38.60
N LEU A 946 -2.61 25.53 38.32
CA LEU A 946 -2.21 24.26 38.93
C LEU A 946 -0.74 23.94 38.67
N ILE A 947 -0.07 23.43 39.71
CA ILE A 947 1.32 23.02 39.67
C ILE A 947 1.44 21.49 39.72
N ASN A 948 2.40 20.94 38.98
CA ASN A 948 2.72 19.51 39.01
C ASN A 948 3.60 19.12 40.22
N HIS A 949 3.99 17.85 40.33
CA HIS A 949 4.82 17.37 41.44
C HIS A 949 6.23 18.01 41.50
N TRP A 950 6.64 18.70 40.44
CA TRP A 950 7.90 19.46 40.37
C TRP A 950 7.72 20.95 40.69
N GLY A 951 6.52 21.39 41.07
CA GLY A 951 6.21 22.80 41.34
C GLY A 951 6.10 23.66 40.08
N LEU A 952 5.99 23.05 38.89
CA LEU A 952 5.90 23.74 37.61
C LEU A 952 4.43 23.87 37.19
N SER A 953 4.03 25.06 36.77
CA SER A 953 2.73 25.32 36.13
C SER A 953 2.82 25.04 34.62
N PRO A 954 1.71 25.03 33.86
CA PRO A 954 1.74 24.91 32.41
C PRO A 954 2.61 26.01 31.75
N PHE A 955 2.63 27.21 32.31
CA PHE A 955 3.51 28.30 31.86
C PHE A 955 4.99 27.96 32.06
N HIS A 956 5.36 27.46 33.25
CA HIS A 956 6.72 27.01 33.52
C HIS A 956 7.14 25.83 32.62
N MET A 957 6.22 24.91 32.31
CA MET A 957 6.47 23.82 31.35
C MET A 957 6.73 24.34 29.93
N ALA A 958 5.96 25.35 29.48
CA ALA A 958 6.19 25.98 28.18
C ALA A 958 7.54 26.70 28.11
N LEU A 959 7.96 27.35 29.20
CA LEU A 959 9.27 28.00 29.33
C LEU A 959 10.40 26.98 29.30
N PHE A 960 10.29 25.92 30.11
CA PHE A 960 11.30 24.86 30.21
C PHE A 960 11.52 24.20 28.83
N HIS A 961 10.45 23.90 28.10
CA HIS A 961 10.55 23.33 26.75
C HIS A 961 10.76 24.35 25.62
N CYS A 962 10.95 25.64 25.93
CA CYS A 962 11.20 26.72 24.98
C CYS A 962 10.10 26.89 23.89
N GLN A 963 8.82 26.73 24.26
CA GLN A 963 7.68 26.82 23.34
C GLN A 963 7.20 28.27 23.13
N SER A 964 7.92 29.05 22.30
CA SER A 964 7.75 30.52 22.18
C SER A 964 6.31 30.98 21.94
N HIS A 965 5.57 30.34 21.03
CA HIS A 965 4.19 30.75 20.69
C HIS A 965 3.18 30.44 21.80
N VAL A 966 3.45 29.42 22.62
CA VAL A 966 2.63 29.08 23.77
C VAL A 966 2.86 30.07 24.90
N VAL A 967 4.13 30.40 25.18
CA VAL A 967 4.50 31.40 26.20
C VAL A 967 3.92 32.76 25.85
N GLU A 968 4.00 33.19 24.59
CA GLU A 968 3.39 34.45 24.15
C GLU A 968 1.87 34.46 24.35
N TYR A 969 1.18 33.37 24.00
CA TYR A 969 -0.26 33.27 24.19
C TYR A 969 -0.67 33.27 25.67
N LEU A 970 0.00 32.46 26.51
CA LEU A 970 -0.26 32.43 27.95
C LEU A 970 0.04 33.80 28.59
N TYR A 971 1.12 34.46 28.17
CA TYR A 971 1.50 35.77 28.68
C TYR A 971 0.45 36.84 28.36
N MET A 972 0.02 36.93 27.09
CA MET A 972 -0.98 37.89 26.62
C MET A 972 -2.36 37.69 27.25
N THR A 973 -2.71 36.46 27.58
CA THR A 973 -4.01 36.13 28.18
C THR A 973 -4.06 36.35 29.69
N ARG A 974 -2.94 36.73 30.33
CA ARG A 974 -2.79 36.88 31.79
C ARG A 974 -3.28 35.64 32.59
N ASN A 975 -3.31 34.47 31.97
CA ASN A 975 -3.68 33.20 32.62
C ASN A 975 -2.54 32.65 33.51
N TRP A 976 -1.66 33.52 33.99
CA TRP A 976 -0.53 33.23 34.87
C TRP A 976 -0.60 34.23 36.03
N ASP A 977 -1.53 34.07 36.97
CA ASP A 977 -1.43 34.83 38.22
C ASP A 977 -0.25 34.26 39.02
N ILE A 978 0.93 34.84 38.81
CA ILE A 978 2.06 34.72 39.75
C ILE A 978 1.83 35.85 40.77
N PRO A 979 1.37 35.57 42.00
CA PRO A 979 1.29 36.61 43.02
C PRO A 979 2.68 37.23 43.24
N PRO A 980 2.76 38.55 43.52
CA PRO A 980 4.02 39.19 43.88
C PRO A 980 4.68 38.43 45.05
N PRO A 981 6.02 38.31 45.08
CA PRO A 981 6.71 37.40 45.96
C PRO A 981 6.42 37.73 47.43
N GLU A 982 5.70 36.83 48.12
CA GLU A 982 5.74 36.83 49.58
C GLU A 982 7.10 36.28 50.06
N PRO A 983 7.68 36.79 51.16
CA PRO A 983 9.08 36.55 51.52
C PRO A 983 9.48 35.09 51.85
N ASN A 984 8.54 34.14 51.88
CA ASN A 984 8.75 32.85 52.56
C ASN A 984 8.62 31.57 51.70
N GLU A 985 8.47 31.63 50.37
CA GLU A 985 8.43 30.40 49.54
C GLU A 985 9.81 30.01 48.97
N LYS A 986 10.30 28.83 49.38
CA LYS A 986 11.59 28.24 49.01
C LYS A 986 11.62 27.84 47.52
N CYS A 987 12.55 28.42 46.76
CA CYS A 987 12.95 28.11 45.37
C CYS A 987 11.93 28.42 44.25
N ARG A 988 11.65 29.70 43.96
CA ARG A 988 11.12 30.11 42.64
C ARG A 988 12.26 30.55 41.73
N LEU A 989 12.50 29.77 40.67
CA LEU A 989 13.39 30.11 39.55
C LEU A 989 12.68 31.12 38.64
N ASP A 990 13.39 32.14 38.17
CA ASP A 990 12.88 33.14 37.23
C ASP A 990 12.67 32.54 35.82
N ALA A 991 11.80 33.14 35.02
CA ALA A 991 11.42 32.68 33.68
C ALA A 991 12.63 32.54 32.75
N ILE A 992 13.61 33.43 32.88
CA ILE A 992 14.87 33.37 32.12
C ILE A 992 15.69 32.14 32.56
N HIS A 993 15.82 31.88 33.86
CA HIS A 993 16.54 30.70 34.37
C HIS A 993 15.84 29.41 33.95
N ILE A 994 14.51 29.32 34.06
CA ILE A 994 13.76 28.13 33.62
C ILE A 994 13.98 27.84 32.13
N ALA A 995 13.98 28.88 31.27
CA ALA A 995 14.26 28.74 29.85
C ALA A 995 15.69 28.25 29.55
N ILE A 996 16.68 28.76 30.29
CA ILE A 996 18.08 28.30 30.21
C ILE A 996 18.22 26.87 30.77
N LEU A 997 17.43 26.51 31.78
CA LEU A 997 17.49 25.21 32.42
C LEU A 997 16.96 24.08 31.53
N GLY A 998 15.88 24.30 30.79
CA GLY A 998 15.21 23.26 30.01
C GLY A 998 15.51 23.24 28.50
N GLY A 999 16.15 24.28 27.97
CA GLY A 999 16.39 24.38 26.54
C GLY A 999 17.37 23.36 25.96
N PHE A 1000 16.89 22.53 25.03
CA PHE A 1000 17.68 21.50 24.34
C PHE A 1000 18.58 22.02 23.21
N SER A 1001 18.36 23.25 22.72
CA SER A 1001 19.15 23.86 21.64
C SER A 1001 19.37 25.35 21.83
N HIS A 1002 20.55 25.84 21.43
CA HIS A 1002 20.91 27.27 21.47
C HIS A 1002 19.89 28.17 20.74
N LYS A 1003 19.30 27.67 19.64
CA LYS A 1003 18.34 28.43 18.82
C LYS A 1003 17.00 28.61 19.56
N SER A 1004 16.54 27.57 20.24
CA SER A 1004 15.27 27.59 20.99
C SER A 1004 15.37 28.51 22.21
N VAL A 1005 16.45 28.40 22.98
CA VAL A 1005 16.71 29.25 24.15
C VAL A 1005 16.83 30.71 23.72
N ARG A 1006 17.63 31.02 22.70
CA ARG A 1006 17.77 32.39 22.20
C ARG A 1006 16.44 33.01 21.76
N LYS A 1007 15.61 32.26 21.03
CA LYS A 1007 14.28 32.75 20.60
C LYS A 1007 13.38 33.03 21.80
N MET A 1008 13.43 32.18 22.82
CA MET A 1008 12.68 32.40 24.07
C MET A 1008 13.21 33.61 24.86
N LEU A 1009 14.53 33.81 24.92
CA LEU A 1009 15.12 34.96 25.61
C LEU A 1009 14.82 36.29 24.92
N VAL A 1010 14.80 36.31 23.58
CA VAL A 1010 14.31 37.48 22.84
C VAL A 1010 12.86 37.78 23.22
N CYS A 1011 12.01 36.76 23.30
CA CYS A 1011 10.62 36.92 23.71
C CYS A 1011 10.52 37.49 25.15
N LEU A 1012 11.21 36.90 26.12
CA LEU A 1012 11.17 37.33 27.53
C LEU A 1012 11.76 38.73 27.76
N VAL A 1013 12.95 39.00 27.24
CA VAL A 1013 13.66 40.26 27.51
C VAL A 1013 13.14 41.40 26.65
N VAL A 1014 12.91 41.16 25.35
CA VAL A 1014 12.54 42.23 24.40
C VAL A 1014 11.05 42.50 24.39
N GLN A 1015 10.22 41.44 24.39
CA GLN A 1015 8.77 41.61 24.29
C GLN A 1015 8.11 41.76 25.67
N PHE A 1016 8.61 41.06 26.69
CA PHE A 1016 8.01 41.05 28.03
C PHE A 1016 8.79 41.85 29.08
N GLY A 1017 9.96 42.41 28.73
CA GLY A 1017 10.73 43.30 29.60
C GLY A 1017 11.26 42.62 30.86
N VAL A 1018 11.47 41.29 30.84
CA VAL A 1018 12.04 40.57 31.99
C VAL A 1018 13.50 40.99 32.18
N ASP A 1019 13.86 41.34 33.41
CA ASP A 1019 15.20 41.80 33.77
C ASP A 1019 16.26 40.70 33.52
N PRO A 1020 17.23 40.91 32.61
CA PRO A 1020 18.26 39.92 32.28
C PRO A 1020 19.30 39.72 33.41
N GLU A 1021 19.31 40.56 34.45
CA GLU A 1021 20.23 40.45 35.59
C GLU A 1021 19.58 39.93 36.87
N LEU A 1022 18.31 39.49 36.84
CA LEU A 1022 17.59 39.04 38.03
C LEU A 1022 18.29 37.84 38.71
N ARG A 1023 18.33 37.83 40.04
CA ARG A 1023 19.02 36.79 40.82
C ARG A 1023 18.06 35.70 41.29
N THR A 1024 18.49 34.43 41.23
CA THR A 1024 17.78 33.30 41.85
C THR A 1024 18.70 32.51 42.79
N PRO A 1025 18.19 31.95 43.90
CA PRO A 1025 18.99 31.10 44.79
C PRO A 1025 19.51 29.86 44.07
N ARG A 1026 20.80 29.55 44.21
CA ARG A 1026 21.43 28.33 43.70
C ARG A 1026 20.95 27.14 44.54
N ALA A 1027 19.93 26.43 44.06
CA ALA A 1027 19.48 25.20 44.71
C ALA A 1027 20.47 24.07 44.42
N ASN A 1028 21.39 23.80 45.35
CA ASN A 1028 22.32 22.66 45.29
C ASN A 1028 21.61 21.28 45.16
N CYS A 1029 20.27 21.22 45.31
CA CYS A 1029 19.48 20.01 45.09
C CYS A 1029 18.98 19.80 43.63
N LEU A 1030 19.06 20.81 42.76
CA LEU A 1030 18.52 20.74 41.39
C LEU A 1030 19.57 20.30 40.34
N ASP A 1031 20.86 20.58 40.56
CA ASP A 1031 21.91 20.24 39.58
C ASP A 1031 22.03 18.73 39.33
N ASN A 1032 21.90 17.88 40.34
CA ASN A 1032 22.05 16.43 40.15
C ASN A 1032 20.77 15.68 39.69
N LYS A 1033 19.58 16.28 39.78
CA LYS A 1033 18.30 15.60 39.47
C LYS A 1033 17.79 15.79 38.04
N TRP A 1034 18.23 16.84 37.34
CA TRP A 1034 17.76 17.17 35.97
C TRP A 1034 18.73 16.74 34.86
N HIS A 1035 19.88 16.16 35.22
CA HIS A 1035 20.92 15.74 34.27
C HIS A 1035 20.63 14.42 33.52
N SER A 1036 19.61 13.65 33.89
CA SER A 1036 19.26 12.41 33.18
C SER A 1036 18.30 12.69 32.02
N HIS A 1037 18.73 12.40 30.79
CA HIS A 1037 17.97 12.51 29.55
C HIS A 1037 16.71 11.59 29.44
N HIS A 1038 16.21 11.07 30.56
CA HIS A 1038 15.03 10.22 30.65
C HIS A 1038 14.23 10.58 31.92
N LEU A 1039 12.89 10.53 31.83
CA LEU A 1039 12.00 10.49 33.01
C LEU A 1039 12.50 9.40 33.99
N PRO A 1040 12.49 9.65 35.31
CA PRO A 1040 12.97 8.66 36.27
C PRO A 1040 12.11 7.40 36.20
N ARG A 1041 12.77 6.23 36.22
CA ARG A 1041 12.08 4.95 36.36
C ARG A 1041 11.51 4.85 37.78
N ARG A 1042 10.34 4.24 37.90
CA ARG A 1042 9.65 3.93 39.17
C ARG A 1042 10.63 3.26 40.15
N GLY A 1043 10.86 3.85 41.32
CA GLY A 1043 11.52 3.16 42.44
C GLY A 1043 12.53 3.92 43.31
N ASP A 1044 12.88 5.18 43.02
CA ASP A 1044 13.88 5.87 43.85
C ASP A 1044 13.20 6.57 45.05
N GLU A 1045 13.33 5.98 46.24
CA GLU A 1045 12.98 6.62 47.52
C GLU A 1045 13.92 7.81 47.78
N TYR A 1046 13.35 9.00 47.99
CA TYR A 1046 14.11 10.23 48.23
C TYR A 1046 14.33 10.44 49.73
N GLU A 1047 15.54 10.14 50.21
CA GLU A 1047 15.98 10.54 51.54
C GLU A 1047 16.45 12.01 51.56
N ARG A 1048 15.84 12.78 52.49
CA ARG A 1048 16.05 14.18 52.88
C ARG A 1048 15.32 15.27 52.08
N SER A 1049 14.50 16.00 52.83
CA SER A 1049 13.78 17.20 52.43
C SER A 1049 14.75 18.40 52.35
N PRO A 1050 14.63 19.28 51.34
CA PRO A 1050 15.35 20.57 51.28
C PRO A 1050 15.00 21.55 52.42
N ALA A 1051 14.09 21.17 53.33
CA ALA A 1051 13.64 22.01 54.43
C ALA A 1051 14.73 22.31 55.48
N ASP A 1052 15.82 21.53 55.53
CA ASP A 1052 16.81 21.56 56.62
C ASP A 1052 18.04 22.47 56.37
N LEU A 1053 18.08 23.24 55.27
CA LEU A 1053 19.21 24.12 54.94
C LEU A 1053 18.92 25.60 55.30
N ALA A 1054 19.89 26.26 55.94
CA ALA A 1054 19.80 27.64 56.40
C ALA A 1054 19.89 28.67 55.25
N PRO A 1055 19.31 29.88 55.37
CA PRO A 1055 19.29 30.89 54.30
C PRO A 1055 20.66 31.44 53.89
N GLU A 1056 21.69 31.29 54.72
CA GLU A 1056 23.03 31.83 54.51
C GLU A 1056 23.90 30.98 53.57
N ASP A 1057 23.44 29.79 53.14
CA ASP A 1057 24.17 28.86 52.26
C ASP A 1057 23.84 28.99 50.76
N PHE A 1058 23.00 29.95 50.35
CA PHE A 1058 22.57 30.10 48.95
C PHE A 1058 23.48 31.07 48.18
N CYS A 1059 24.31 30.57 47.27
CA CYS A 1059 24.93 31.41 46.24
C CYS A 1059 23.83 31.93 45.30
N TYR A 1060 23.81 33.22 44.95
CA TYR A 1060 22.86 33.75 43.98
C TYR A 1060 23.46 33.70 42.58
N GLU A 1061 22.75 33.09 41.62
CA GLU A 1061 23.25 32.93 40.25
C GLU A 1061 22.51 33.84 39.26
N THR A 1062 23.27 34.51 38.39
CA THR A 1062 22.75 35.31 37.28
C THR A 1062 22.43 34.44 36.04
N PRO A 1063 21.49 34.86 35.17
CA PRO A 1063 21.24 34.17 33.91
C PRO A 1063 22.49 33.99 33.04
N LEU A 1064 23.36 35.01 33.00
CA LEU A 1064 24.61 34.99 32.26
C LEU A 1064 25.56 33.92 32.82
N SER A 1065 25.74 33.87 34.15
CA SER A 1065 26.59 32.84 34.77
C SER A 1065 26.05 31.43 34.54
N LEU A 1066 24.73 31.23 34.59
CA LEU A 1066 24.10 29.93 34.31
C LEU A 1066 24.29 29.52 32.84
N ALA A 1067 24.12 30.45 31.90
CA ALA A 1067 24.36 30.21 30.48
C ALA A 1067 25.82 29.84 30.20
N ILE A 1068 26.77 30.50 30.87
CA ILE A 1068 28.20 30.20 30.80
C ILE A 1068 28.47 28.80 31.37
N GLN A 1069 27.98 28.48 32.56
CA GLN A 1069 28.16 27.16 33.19
C GLN A 1069 27.62 26.02 32.31
N ARG A 1070 26.51 26.25 31.60
CA ARG A 1070 25.91 25.29 30.64
C ARG A 1070 26.67 25.20 29.32
N GLY A 1071 27.53 26.16 29.00
CA GLY A 1071 28.24 26.24 27.72
C GLY A 1071 27.38 26.76 26.57
N LEU A 1072 26.35 27.55 26.85
CA LEU A 1072 25.40 28.03 25.85
C LEU A 1072 25.93 29.26 25.06
N LEU A 1073 26.96 29.08 24.24
CA LEU A 1073 27.65 30.13 23.46
C LEU A 1073 26.74 31.23 22.87
N ARG A 1074 25.76 30.86 22.04
CA ARG A 1074 24.83 31.84 21.42
C ARG A 1074 23.95 32.61 22.41
N THR A 1075 23.70 32.04 23.59
CA THR A 1075 22.96 32.69 24.68
C THR A 1075 23.87 33.67 25.41
N VAL A 1076 25.13 33.31 25.61
CA VAL A 1076 26.17 34.21 26.15
C VAL A 1076 26.36 35.41 25.21
N GLU A 1077 26.45 35.18 23.90
CA GLU A 1077 26.51 36.26 22.89
C GLU A 1077 25.27 37.18 22.94
N PHE A 1078 24.09 36.64 23.24
CA PHE A 1078 22.86 37.43 23.37
C PHE A 1078 22.92 38.37 24.58
N PHE A 1079 23.37 37.89 25.73
CA PHE A 1079 23.52 38.72 26.93
C PHE A 1079 24.60 39.80 26.75
N LEU A 1080 25.77 39.44 26.23
CA LEU A 1080 26.88 40.39 26.05
C LEU A 1080 26.62 41.39 24.92
N GLY A 1081 26.06 40.94 23.80
CA GLY A 1081 25.86 41.78 22.62
C GLY A 1081 24.55 42.53 22.58
N TYR A 1082 23.45 41.86 22.89
CA TYR A 1082 22.11 42.44 22.75
C TYR A 1082 21.63 43.10 24.05
N CYS A 1083 21.89 42.47 25.21
CA CYS A 1083 21.58 43.08 26.51
C CYS A 1083 22.68 44.06 26.98
N ASN A 1084 23.77 44.18 26.22
CA ASN A 1084 24.89 45.09 26.48
C ASN A 1084 25.52 44.92 27.88
N ILE A 1085 25.59 43.67 28.36
CA ILE A 1085 26.24 43.35 29.64
C ILE A 1085 27.76 43.38 29.45
N ASP A 1086 28.47 44.11 30.31
CA ASP A 1086 29.92 44.24 30.25
C ASP A 1086 30.61 42.87 30.54
N PRO A 1087 31.41 42.33 29.59
CA PRO A 1087 32.11 41.06 29.77
C PRO A 1087 33.19 41.08 30.87
N ASN A 1088 33.59 42.27 31.33
CA ASN A 1088 34.59 42.47 32.36
C ASN A 1088 33.99 42.84 33.72
N ALA A 1089 32.69 43.14 33.78
CA ALA A 1089 32.02 43.36 35.04
C ALA A 1089 31.93 42.04 35.82
N PRO A 1090 32.06 42.08 37.16
CA PRO A 1090 31.84 40.90 37.98
C PRO A 1090 30.39 40.42 37.83
N CYS A 1091 30.20 39.11 37.62
CA CYS A 1091 28.90 38.47 37.71
C CYS A 1091 28.35 38.75 39.12
N ARG A 1092 27.28 39.55 39.19
CA ARG A 1092 26.69 40.02 40.44
C ARG A 1092 26.29 38.85 41.34
N GLY A 1093 27.03 38.62 42.44
CA GLY A 1093 26.78 37.53 43.40
C GLY A 1093 27.73 36.33 43.31
N CYS A 1094 28.82 36.44 42.55
CA CYS A 1094 29.83 35.39 42.38
C CYS A 1094 31.21 35.81 42.93
N ASP A 1095 31.31 36.38 44.14
CA ASP A 1095 32.59 36.76 44.78
C ASP A 1095 33.56 37.52 43.84
N GLY A 1096 33.05 38.54 43.14
CA GLY A 1096 33.84 39.34 42.20
C GLY A 1096 34.20 38.64 40.88
N ALA A 1097 33.77 37.39 40.66
CA ALA A 1097 34.10 36.61 39.47
C ALA A 1097 33.44 37.17 38.21
N THR A 1098 34.24 37.57 37.23
CA THR A 1098 33.79 37.96 35.88
C THR A 1098 33.26 36.77 35.07
N PRO A 1099 32.53 36.98 33.96
CA PRO A 1099 32.15 35.93 33.00
C PRO A 1099 33.30 34.98 32.63
N LEU A 1100 34.52 35.52 32.50
CA LEU A 1100 35.70 34.73 32.18
C LEU A 1100 36.13 33.81 33.32
N HIS A 1101 36.01 34.23 34.59
CA HIS A 1101 36.24 33.39 35.75
C HIS A 1101 35.25 32.23 35.81
N VAL A 1102 33.96 32.49 35.59
CA VAL A 1102 32.91 31.45 35.61
C VAL A 1102 33.11 30.44 34.46
N ALA A 1103 33.49 30.92 33.26
CA ALA A 1103 33.77 30.09 32.11
C ALA A 1103 35.02 29.20 32.32
N ALA A 1104 36.07 29.79 32.92
CA ALA A 1104 37.30 29.11 33.31
C ALA A 1104 37.03 27.99 34.34
N GLN A 1105 36.31 28.30 35.42
CA GLN A 1105 35.96 27.33 36.46
C GLN A 1105 35.09 26.18 35.93
N SER A 1106 34.21 26.48 34.97
CA SER A 1106 33.31 25.49 34.35
C SER A 1106 33.94 24.70 33.19
N LEU A 1107 35.20 25.00 32.84
CA LEU A 1107 35.96 24.36 31.75
C LEU A 1107 35.24 24.40 30.37
N ARG A 1108 34.66 25.56 30.02
CA ARG A 1108 33.91 25.76 28.76
C ARG A 1108 34.76 26.43 27.68
N GLU A 1109 35.52 25.61 26.95
CA GLU A 1109 36.52 26.06 25.97
C GLU A 1109 36.00 27.07 24.95
N GLU A 1110 34.91 26.77 24.25
CA GLU A 1110 34.35 27.66 23.22
C GLU A 1110 33.91 29.02 23.79
N VAL A 1111 33.35 29.04 25.00
CA VAL A 1111 32.91 30.27 25.66
C VAL A 1111 34.11 31.10 26.11
N VAL A 1112 35.16 30.47 26.64
CA VAL A 1112 36.42 31.15 26.99
C VAL A 1112 37.05 31.79 25.75
N ARG A 1113 37.12 31.05 24.64
CA ARG A 1113 37.69 31.57 23.39
C ARG A 1113 36.92 32.76 22.86
N ASP A 1114 35.59 32.70 22.85
CA ASP A 1114 34.75 33.82 22.39
C ASP A 1114 34.85 35.04 23.32
N LEU A 1115 34.86 34.84 24.64
CA LEU A 1115 35.04 35.94 25.60
C LEU A 1115 36.36 36.69 25.37
N ILE A 1116 37.45 35.97 25.09
CA ILE A 1116 38.76 36.55 24.82
C ILE A 1116 38.82 37.21 23.44
N MET A 1117 38.51 36.45 22.38
CA MET A 1117 38.75 36.88 21.00
C MET A 1117 37.71 37.87 20.48
N LYS A 1118 36.45 37.74 20.91
CA LYS A 1118 35.33 38.52 20.36
C LYS A 1118 34.86 39.62 21.30
N TRP A 1119 34.87 39.37 22.60
CA TRP A 1119 34.37 40.31 23.62
C TRP A 1119 35.47 41.02 24.41
N ASN A 1120 36.75 40.78 24.06
CA ASN A 1120 37.92 41.43 24.65
C ASN A 1120 37.94 41.37 26.20
N ALA A 1121 37.58 40.20 26.75
CA ALA A 1121 37.60 39.97 28.19
C ALA A 1121 39.04 40.01 28.73
N ASN A 1122 39.24 40.73 29.84
CA ASN A 1122 40.51 40.88 30.52
C ASN A 1122 40.94 39.55 31.13
N VAL A 1123 41.96 38.90 30.56
CA VAL A 1123 42.49 37.60 31.03
C VAL A 1123 43.19 37.67 32.39
N ASN A 1124 43.52 38.88 32.85
CA ASN A 1124 44.17 39.15 34.14
C ASN A 1124 43.20 39.82 35.14
N CYS A 1125 41.88 39.69 34.93
CA CYS A 1125 40.91 40.09 35.94
C CYS A 1125 41.12 39.28 37.23
N LEU A 1126 40.77 39.90 38.36
CA LEU A 1126 40.91 39.32 39.69
C LEU A 1126 39.53 39.20 40.32
N ASP A 1127 39.22 38.04 40.88
CA ASP A 1127 38.06 37.86 41.75
C ASP A 1127 38.32 38.40 43.18
N ASP A 1128 37.33 38.31 44.08
CA ASP A 1128 37.47 38.81 45.46
C ASP A 1128 38.54 38.06 46.27
N HIS A 1129 39.01 36.90 45.79
CA HIS A 1129 40.11 36.12 46.35
C HIS A 1129 41.46 36.37 45.65
N GLN A 1130 41.56 37.42 44.84
CA GLN A 1130 42.75 37.76 44.04
C GLN A 1130 43.16 36.65 43.05
N ARG A 1131 42.24 35.76 42.67
CA ARG A 1131 42.51 34.69 41.71
C ARG A 1131 42.25 35.20 40.30
N THR A 1132 43.13 34.86 39.37
CA THR A 1132 42.89 35.05 37.93
C THR A 1132 42.09 33.87 37.35
N PRO A 1133 41.48 34.00 36.15
CA PRO A 1133 40.85 32.87 35.46
C PRO A 1133 41.78 31.67 35.30
N LEU A 1134 43.09 31.91 35.13
CA LEU A 1134 44.11 30.86 35.03
C LEU A 1134 44.24 30.03 36.32
N HIS A 1135 44.13 30.66 37.50
CA HIS A 1135 44.10 29.93 38.78
C HIS A 1135 42.89 29.00 38.86
N LEU A 1136 41.72 29.46 38.41
CA LEU A 1136 40.47 28.69 38.44
C LEU A 1136 40.48 27.51 37.45
N VAL A 1137 41.02 27.67 36.24
CA VAL A 1137 41.16 26.55 35.27
C VAL A 1137 42.05 25.44 35.85
N VAL A 1138 43.21 25.82 36.40
CA VAL A 1138 44.17 24.87 36.98
C VAL A 1138 43.54 24.10 38.14
N SER A 1139 42.86 24.80 39.05
CA SER A 1139 42.16 24.19 40.18
C SER A 1139 41.02 23.26 39.73
N ALA A 1140 40.18 23.71 38.79
CA ALA A 1140 39.03 22.93 38.30
C ALA A 1140 39.44 21.66 37.55
N LEU A 1141 40.50 21.71 36.73
CA LEU A 1141 41.06 20.53 36.06
C LEU A 1141 41.52 19.48 37.06
N ALA A 1142 42.11 19.92 38.17
CA ALA A 1142 42.65 19.03 39.18
C ALA A 1142 41.56 18.33 40.02
N HIS A 1143 40.46 19.03 40.31
CA HIS A 1143 39.26 18.46 40.93
C HIS A 1143 38.50 17.48 40.01
N TYR A 1144 38.50 17.71 38.69
CA TYR A 1144 37.80 16.84 37.74
C TYR A 1144 38.52 15.51 37.47
N ARG A 1145 39.86 15.48 37.53
CA ARG A 1145 40.65 14.25 37.34
C ARG A 1145 40.48 13.24 38.48
N SER A 1146 40.23 13.70 39.71
CA SER A 1146 40.06 12.83 40.88
C SER A 1146 38.70 12.14 40.94
N SER A 1147 37.66 12.63 40.24
CA SER A 1147 36.28 12.16 40.38
C SER A 1147 35.75 11.24 39.25
N LYS A 1148 36.32 11.26 38.03
CA LYS A 1148 35.93 10.34 36.93
C LYS A 1148 37.10 10.04 35.99
N GLY A 1149 37.40 8.75 35.77
CA GLY A 1149 38.41 8.30 34.79
C GLY A 1149 38.06 8.77 33.36
N MET A 1150 38.92 9.61 32.76
CA MET A 1150 38.68 10.26 31.47
C MET A 1150 39.36 9.56 30.29
N ARG A 1151 38.76 9.67 29.09
CA ARG A 1151 39.39 9.34 27.79
C ARG A 1151 40.26 10.53 27.31
N ASN A 1152 41.44 10.25 26.75
CA ASN A 1152 42.47 11.25 26.36
C ASN A 1152 41.97 12.41 25.48
N SER A 1153 40.97 12.22 24.62
CA SER A 1153 40.48 13.29 23.71
C SER A 1153 39.78 14.48 24.40
N ARG A 1154 39.23 14.31 25.61
CA ARG A 1154 38.61 15.41 26.39
C ARG A 1154 39.62 16.20 27.22
N LEU A 1155 40.84 15.68 27.37
CA LEU A 1155 41.94 16.36 28.05
C LEU A 1155 42.63 17.36 27.13
N ASP A 1156 42.81 17.02 25.86
CA ASP A 1156 43.45 17.91 24.87
C ASP A 1156 42.63 19.18 24.59
N SER A 1157 41.29 19.07 24.57
CA SER A 1157 40.35 20.21 24.46
C SER A 1157 40.40 21.11 25.69
N ARG A 1158 40.37 20.53 26.90
CA ARG A 1158 40.41 21.33 28.13
C ARG A 1158 41.77 21.97 28.41
N ASN A 1159 42.86 21.35 27.95
CA ASN A 1159 44.20 21.97 27.94
C ASN A 1159 44.33 23.09 26.89
N ALA A 1160 43.43 23.16 25.90
CA ALA A 1160 43.39 24.30 24.97
C ALA A 1160 42.97 25.60 25.68
N ILE A 1161 42.18 25.53 26.75
CA ILE A 1161 41.77 26.70 27.55
C ILE A 1161 42.99 27.40 28.17
N ILE A 1162 43.93 26.63 28.73
CA ILE A 1162 45.18 27.15 29.29
C ILE A 1162 46.01 27.82 28.19
N ARG A 1163 46.14 27.17 27.03
CA ARG A 1163 46.87 27.72 25.88
C ARG A 1163 46.23 29.01 25.36
N ASP A 1164 44.91 29.07 25.25
CA ASP A 1164 44.18 30.24 24.77
C ASP A 1164 44.31 31.43 25.76
N LEU A 1165 44.29 31.17 27.08
CA LEU A 1165 44.56 32.20 28.10
C LEU A 1165 46.02 32.70 28.07
N ILE A 1166 47.00 31.80 27.95
CA ILE A 1166 48.42 32.17 27.88
C ILE A 1166 48.73 32.96 26.61
N ARG A 1167 48.18 32.54 25.44
CA ARG A 1167 48.31 33.28 24.17
C ARG A 1167 47.73 34.68 24.24
N ALA A 1168 46.74 34.90 25.10
CA ALA A 1168 46.14 36.20 25.37
C ALA A 1168 46.87 37.00 26.47
N ASN A 1169 48.09 36.59 26.86
CA ASN A 1169 48.93 37.22 27.89
C ASN A 1169 48.40 37.11 29.34
N ALA A 1170 47.80 35.97 29.71
CA ALA A 1170 47.51 35.68 31.12
C ALA A 1170 48.79 35.58 31.96
N GLN A 1171 48.83 36.28 33.10
CA GLN A 1171 49.97 36.31 34.00
C GLN A 1171 50.10 34.98 34.76
N THR A 1172 51.16 34.23 34.45
CA THR A 1172 51.49 32.96 35.10
C THR A 1172 52.18 33.14 36.46
N SER A 1173 52.65 34.36 36.76
CA SER A 1173 53.28 34.74 38.03
C SER A 1173 52.34 35.49 38.99
N ALA A 1174 51.07 35.67 38.61
CA ALA A 1174 50.08 36.27 39.51
C ALA A 1174 49.91 35.40 40.76
N MET A 1175 49.78 36.01 41.93
CA MET A 1175 49.58 35.31 43.20
C MET A 1175 48.14 35.50 43.65
N ASP A 1176 47.50 34.41 44.09
CA ASP A 1176 46.21 34.50 44.78
C ASP A 1176 46.33 35.06 46.21
N ALA A 1177 45.21 35.21 46.92
CA ALA A 1177 45.19 35.70 48.30
C ALA A 1177 45.98 34.83 49.29
N ASN A 1178 46.34 33.59 48.92
CA ASN A 1178 47.16 32.68 49.72
C ASN A 1178 48.64 32.69 49.31
N GLY A 1179 49.04 33.55 48.36
CA GLY A 1179 50.40 33.64 47.85
C GLY A 1179 50.78 32.51 46.89
N CYS A 1180 49.80 31.75 46.36
CA CYS A 1180 50.05 30.67 45.42
C CYS A 1180 49.93 31.17 43.98
N THR A 1181 50.88 30.81 43.12
CA THR A 1181 50.77 31.03 41.67
C THR A 1181 49.95 29.91 41.00
N PRO A 1182 49.46 30.09 39.76
CA PRO A 1182 48.83 29.00 39.00
C PRO A 1182 49.76 27.79 38.84
N ARG A 1183 51.08 28.03 38.77
CA ARG A 1183 52.11 26.98 38.73
C ARG A 1183 52.17 26.21 40.04
N ASP A 1184 52.12 26.90 41.18
CA ASP A 1184 52.13 26.26 42.51
C ASP A 1184 50.86 25.43 42.73
N LEU A 1185 49.70 25.92 42.29
CA LEU A 1185 48.43 25.17 42.31
C LEU A 1185 48.46 23.94 41.39
N PHE A 1186 49.16 24.02 40.26
CA PHE A 1186 49.35 22.89 39.34
C PHE A 1186 50.28 21.81 39.93
N VAL A 1187 51.38 22.23 40.55
CA VAL A 1187 52.42 21.33 41.10
C VAL A 1187 51.98 20.66 42.40
N SER A 1188 51.28 21.40 43.27
CA SER A 1188 50.84 20.92 44.60
C SER A 1188 49.75 19.83 44.54
N ASN A 1189 49.12 19.60 43.39
CA ASN A 1189 47.99 18.67 43.28
C ASN A 1189 48.41 17.23 42.98
N LYS A 1190 48.15 16.31 43.92
CA LYS A 1190 48.52 14.88 43.83
C LYS A 1190 47.73 14.07 42.78
N SER A 1191 46.61 14.59 42.25
CA SER A 1191 45.77 13.87 41.27
C SER A 1191 46.37 13.74 39.86
N PHE A 1192 47.52 14.38 39.59
CA PHE A 1192 48.26 14.27 38.33
C PHE A 1192 49.17 13.03 38.24
N GLU A 1193 49.28 12.22 39.30
CA GLU A 1193 50.25 11.12 39.43
C GLU A 1193 50.01 9.90 38.52
N THR A 1194 48.79 9.65 38.03
CA THR A 1194 48.46 8.33 37.45
C THR A 1194 48.62 8.18 35.94
N GLY A 1195 49.14 9.19 35.22
CA GLY A 1195 49.26 9.14 33.74
C GLY A 1195 50.61 9.53 33.14
N TRP A 1196 51.51 10.13 33.91
CA TRP A 1196 52.73 10.75 33.39
C TRP A 1196 53.93 10.18 34.17
N ARG A 1197 54.61 9.19 33.59
CA ARG A 1197 55.84 8.64 34.19
C ARG A 1197 57.02 9.55 33.81
N ASN A 1198 57.68 10.10 34.83
CA ASN A 1198 59.02 10.70 34.82
C ASN A 1198 59.20 12.04 34.06
N THR A 1199 58.33 13.03 34.29
CA THR A 1199 58.63 14.45 34.01
C THR A 1199 58.42 15.28 35.27
N ASP A 1200 59.33 16.22 35.54
CA ASP A 1200 59.25 17.12 36.70
C ASP A 1200 58.00 18.02 36.54
N ARG A 1201 57.16 18.15 37.57
CA ARG A 1201 55.82 18.78 37.45
C ARG A 1201 55.90 20.24 37.01
N GLY A 1202 56.98 20.93 37.39
CA GLY A 1202 57.28 22.28 36.94
C GLY A 1202 57.62 22.34 35.44
N ASP A 1203 58.40 21.37 34.94
CA ASP A 1203 58.82 21.32 33.53
C ASP A 1203 57.65 21.10 32.57
N GLU A 1204 56.57 20.48 33.02
CA GLU A 1204 55.40 20.19 32.18
C GLU A 1204 54.42 21.37 32.06
N PHE A 1205 54.21 22.11 33.16
CA PHE A 1205 53.54 23.42 33.10
C PHE A 1205 54.35 24.40 32.24
N ASP A 1206 55.68 24.37 32.38
CA ASP A 1206 56.59 25.18 31.57
C ASP A 1206 56.61 24.70 30.10
N ARG A 1207 56.41 23.41 29.80
CA ARG A 1207 56.19 22.91 28.42
C ARG A 1207 54.87 23.39 27.83
N LEU A 1208 53.78 23.40 28.62
CA LEU A 1208 52.47 23.92 28.19
C LEU A 1208 52.49 25.43 27.93
N ILE A 1209 53.35 26.19 28.61
CA ILE A 1209 53.61 27.61 28.32
C ILE A 1209 54.46 27.78 27.05
N ARG A 1210 55.42 26.87 26.81
CA ARG A 1210 56.33 26.94 25.64
C ARG A 1210 55.69 26.49 24.31
N LEU A 1211 54.65 25.66 24.35
CA LEU A 1211 53.85 25.17 23.20
C LEU A 1211 52.69 26.11 22.86
#